data_AF-A0A3M6YUV1-F1
#
_entry.id   AF-A0A3M6YUV1-F1
#
_cell.length_a   1.000
_cell.length_b   1.000
_cell.length_c   1.000
_cell.angle_alpha   90.00
_cell.angle_beta   90.00
_cell.angle_gamma   90.00
#
_symmetry.space_group_name_H-M   'P 1'
#
loop_
_entity.id
_entity.type
_entity.pdbx_description
1 polymer ?
#
loop_
_entity_poly.entity_id
_entity_poly.type
_entity_poly.pdbx_seq_one_letter_code
_entity_poly.pdbx_strand_id
1 'polypeptide(L)'
;LRDGYRTHVDILSDLEPGDLDGIRRIANDWVDGRLGQLRVLGKANVPLKSGIVSLGKQIIRQELLFANKDIPSIPAYDIKKLNFREIELPQGGKGMAADASIVVENPYPVDFTVPPLAFNALVDNCHKEEPYIKVAEVEAHELPVRPKQELEVNVTGVVRQLPDILLQDCPNSDKSPLDLILGKYLHGKDTTVYVQGSEAPQFDTPDWVTKLLSSITVPVPLPGRTFGHLIKDFNLADTHFALPDPFADDKDPRSNPRISSKVQATVALPEEMNFNISISHVRADADVFYKGKKLGELDLHKWQKANSTRQESSKHDGPTLAVESKIEDAPLKITDNDVFTDVIQALVFGGKSVLMHIKADVDVELETALGEMVVRKIPAEGEVPVKPISSSPSTGKPPGHGNDKHGKDLLGGFRPKVFDLNILDTTSSGFTLSALINMTNPTNYSATIPYVDIHISNNGSLLGHATIKDLELKPGNNTRLPIQAVWDPLTLGGGKARGIGRELLSQYVSGYNTTLTLQTHRGSIPGQPSLGEALARFPIELPTPRLGSPRDDDDNPDEPPPDEPGKGGKDESPHFIEDATMHLFTSTADFMLLSPLRKTTLFVTDVDATAYYKGDEVAQIQYSLPFEVPPVGADGKGIKTPRLPVDWSIGSVGYDAVKNALGGRLRMSAFAWVGVRVGRFEERIWFRGRGIGASIRL
;
A
#
# COMPACT_ATOMS: atom_id res chain seq x y z
N LEU A 1 8.93 83.03 35.29
CA LEU A 1 8.41 81.95 36.17
C LEU A 1 8.08 82.55 37.53
N ARG A 2 6.82 82.97 37.74
CA ARG A 2 6.24 83.31 39.06
C ARG A 2 4.96 82.49 39.21
N ASP A 3 4.75 81.95 40.40
CA ASP A 3 3.52 81.33 40.92
C ASP A 3 2.99 80.04 40.27
N GLY A 4 3.77 78.96 40.22
CA GLY A 4 3.21 77.59 40.13
C GLY A 4 2.39 77.21 38.88
N TYR A 5 2.15 78.14 37.96
CA TYR A 5 1.43 77.91 36.70
C TYR A 5 2.35 77.18 35.72
N ARG A 6 1.96 75.94 35.37
CA ARG A 6 2.57 75.19 34.26
C ARG A 6 1.87 75.56 32.95
N THR A 7 2.56 76.33 32.12
CA THR A 7 2.14 76.54 30.72
C THR A 7 2.55 75.31 29.91
N HIS A 8 1.56 74.60 29.38
CA HIS A 8 1.80 73.52 28.43
C HIS A 8 2.07 74.16 27.06
N VAL A 9 3.12 73.72 26.39
CA VAL A 9 3.56 74.28 25.11
C VAL A 9 3.62 73.13 24.13
N ASP A 10 2.76 73.17 23.11
CA ASP A 10 2.85 72.26 21.98
C ASP A 10 3.76 72.89 20.93
N ILE A 11 4.72 72.12 20.43
CA ILE A 11 5.71 72.56 19.44
C ILE A 11 5.37 71.88 18.13
N LEU A 12 4.91 72.67 17.16
CA LEU A 12 4.79 72.24 15.77
C LEU A 12 6.06 72.68 15.03
N SER A 13 6.68 71.77 14.30
CA SER A 13 7.89 72.04 13.52
C SER A 13 7.91 71.17 12.28
N ASP A 14 8.38 71.75 11.17
CA ASP A 14 8.81 70.99 10.01
C ASP A 14 10.18 70.35 10.31
N LEU A 15 10.39 69.13 9.83
CA LEU A 15 11.62 68.37 10.07
C LEU A 15 12.43 68.27 8.78
N GLU A 16 13.66 68.78 8.82
CA GLU A 16 14.64 68.62 7.75
C GLU A 16 15.87 67.86 8.29
N PRO A 17 16.43 66.90 7.54
CA PRO A 17 17.61 66.17 7.97
C PRO A 17 18.86 67.07 7.88
N GLY A 18 19.74 66.93 8.87
CA GLY A 18 21.09 67.49 8.81
C GLY A 18 22.03 66.57 8.03
N ASP A 19 22.86 65.83 8.77
CA ASP A 19 23.79 64.84 8.20
C ASP A 19 23.09 63.49 7.98
N LEU A 20 22.67 63.22 6.74
CA LEU A 20 22.01 61.97 6.38
C LEU A 20 22.91 60.73 6.55
N ASP A 21 24.20 60.83 6.26
CA ASP A 21 25.13 59.70 6.42
C ASP A 21 25.40 59.38 7.89
N GLY A 22 25.37 60.40 8.75
CA GLY A 22 25.40 60.25 10.20
C GLY A 22 24.14 59.57 10.73
N ILE A 23 22.96 60.04 10.33
CA ILE A 23 21.67 59.45 10.72
C ILE A 23 21.58 58.00 10.25
N ARG A 24 22.00 57.70 9.02
CA ARG A 24 22.03 56.35 8.44
C ARG A 24 22.89 55.39 9.25
N ARG A 25 24.09 55.81 9.67
CA ARG A 25 24.96 54.99 10.53
C ARG A 25 24.32 54.67 11.88
N ILE A 26 23.72 55.68 12.51
CA ILE A 26 23.01 55.50 13.79
C ILE A 26 21.84 54.52 13.62
N ALA A 27 21.04 54.67 12.55
CA ALA A 27 19.90 53.81 12.27
C ALA A 27 20.32 52.34 12.03
N ASN A 28 21.39 52.11 11.25
CA ASN A 28 21.89 50.76 11.00
C ASN A 28 22.46 50.11 12.27
N ASP A 29 23.27 50.85 13.05
CA ASP A 29 23.78 50.33 14.32
C ASP A 29 22.66 50.07 15.33
N TRP A 30 21.56 50.82 15.26
CA TRP A 30 20.36 50.59 16.06
C TRP A 30 19.63 49.29 15.66
N VAL A 31 19.37 49.10 14.36
CA VAL A 31 18.70 47.89 13.83
C VAL A 31 19.55 46.64 14.09
N ASP A 32 20.87 46.74 13.92
CA ASP A 32 21.80 45.63 14.18
C ASP A 32 22.04 45.35 15.68
N GLY A 33 21.49 46.18 16.58
CA GLY A 33 21.72 46.08 18.02
C GLY A 33 23.16 46.40 18.47
N ARG A 34 23.94 47.09 17.62
CA ARG A 34 25.34 47.48 17.87
C ARG A 34 25.48 48.87 18.52
N LEU A 35 24.39 49.64 18.58
CA LEU A 35 24.38 50.97 19.17
C LEU A 35 24.55 50.89 20.70
N GLY A 36 25.73 51.26 21.21
CA GLY A 36 26.03 51.21 22.65
C GLY A 36 25.57 52.44 23.45
N GLN A 37 25.62 53.62 22.83
CA GLN A 37 25.27 54.89 23.47
C GLN A 37 24.77 55.90 22.42
N LEU A 38 23.64 56.55 22.70
CA LEU A 38 23.08 57.61 21.87
C LEU A 38 22.98 58.91 22.69
N ARG A 39 23.67 59.94 22.21
CA ARG A 39 23.62 61.29 22.80
C ARG A 39 22.77 62.19 21.90
N VAL A 40 21.60 62.59 22.38
CA VAL A 40 20.70 63.52 21.69
C VAL A 40 20.86 64.89 22.33
N LEU A 41 21.29 65.88 21.54
CA LEU A 41 21.48 67.25 22.01
C LEU A 41 20.48 68.17 21.30
N GLY A 42 19.37 68.45 21.98
CA GLY A 42 18.40 69.46 21.55
C GLY A 42 18.94 70.86 21.81
N LYS A 43 18.98 71.70 20.78
CA LYS A 43 19.30 73.14 20.92
C LYS A 43 18.20 73.94 20.27
N ALA A 44 17.53 74.80 21.04
CA ALA A 44 16.53 75.72 20.55
C ALA A 44 16.99 77.15 20.80
N ASN A 45 16.89 78.01 19.79
CA ASN A 45 17.16 79.43 19.96
C ASN A 45 15.82 80.17 20.08
N VAL A 46 15.38 80.42 21.32
CA VAL A 46 14.04 80.92 21.62
C VAL A 46 14.09 82.44 21.78
N PRO A 47 13.41 83.21 20.92
CA PRO A 47 13.21 84.63 21.15
C PRO A 47 12.23 84.82 22.32
N LEU A 48 12.69 85.47 23.39
CA LEU A 48 11.86 85.75 24.56
C LEU A 48 11.32 87.17 24.47
N LYS A 49 10.05 87.35 24.81
CA LYS A 49 9.41 88.68 24.95
C LYS A 49 8.63 88.74 26.24
N SER A 50 8.64 89.89 26.89
CA SER A 50 7.75 90.21 28.01
C SER A 50 6.84 91.37 27.60
N GLY A 51 5.61 91.03 27.20
CA GLY A 51 4.70 91.99 26.57
C GLY A 51 5.26 92.48 25.23
N ILE A 52 5.46 93.80 25.12
CA ILE A 52 5.99 94.47 23.92
C ILE A 52 7.53 94.53 23.93
N VAL A 53 8.17 94.20 25.06
CA VAL A 53 9.63 94.31 25.23
C VAL A 53 10.29 93.00 24.84
N SER A 54 11.16 93.04 23.82
CA SER A 54 12.01 91.91 23.46
C SER A 54 13.08 91.70 24.54
N LEU A 55 13.16 90.49 25.07
CA LEU A 55 14.17 90.05 26.04
C LEU A 55 15.38 89.40 25.33
N GLY A 56 15.47 89.55 24.01
CA GLY A 56 16.51 88.93 23.19
C GLY A 56 16.24 87.46 22.89
N LYS A 57 17.24 86.78 22.33
CA LYS A 57 17.19 85.35 22.01
C LYS A 57 17.99 84.58 23.05
N GLN A 58 17.39 83.55 23.63
CA GLN A 58 18.08 82.62 24.53
C GLN A 58 18.23 81.26 23.89
N ILE A 59 19.44 80.70 24.00
CA ILE A 59 19.70 79.34 23.56
C ILE A 59 19.35 78.40 24.71
N ILE A 60 18.28 77.64 24.54
CA ILE A 60 17.93 76.53 25.42
C ILE A 60 18.62 75.30 24.87
N ARG A 61 19.34 74.58 25.74
CA ARG A 61 19.99 73.30 25.38
C ARG A 61 19.51 72.23 26.34
N GLN A 62 19.09 71.11 25.78
CA GLN A 62 18.76 69.92 26.51
C GLN A 62 19.61 68.77 25.96
N GLU A 63 20.30 68.08 26.85
CA GLU A 63 21.03 66.87 26.51
C GLU A 63 20.29 65.67 27.08
N LEU A 64 20.13 64.65 26.24
CA LEU A 64 19.58 63.35 26.60
C LEU A 64 20.64 62.31 26.25
N LEU A 65 20.98 61.48 27.22
CA LEU A 65 21.93 60.39 27.05
C LEU A 65 21.19 59.07 27.24
N PHE A 66 21.15 58.27 26.19
CA PHE A 66 20.60 56.93 26.21
C PHE A 66 21.76 55.94 26.15
N ALA A 67 21.85 55.03 27.12
CA ALA A 67 22.89 54.02 27.19
C ALA A 67 22.30 52.67 27.59
N ASN A 68 22.85 51.58 27.04
CA ASN A 68 22.39 50.22 27.32
C ASN A 68 20.87 50.06 27.16
N LYS A 69 20.14 49.80 28.26
CA LYS A 69 18.69 49.56 28.29
C LYS A 69 17.83 50.81 28.04
N ASP A 70 18.42 52.00 28.13
CA ASP A 70 17.69 53.25 27.89
C ASP A 70 17.60 53.60 26.40
N ILE A 71 18.32 52.88 25.54
CA ILE A 71 18.21 53.03 24.09
C ILE A 71 16.81 52.53 23.66
N PRO A 72 16.02 53.33 22.94
CA PRO A 72 14.74 52.91 22.37
C PRO A 72 14.86 51.52 21.74
N SER A 73 14.03 50.55 22.13
CA SER A 73 13.98 49.27 21.42
C SER A 73 13.10 49.40 20.17
N ILE A 74 13.30 48.51 19.21
CA ILE A 74 12.34 48.33 18.12
C ILE A 74 10.99 47.96 18.76
N PRO A 75 9.88 48.64 18.42
CA PRO A 75 8.57 48.34 18.98
C PRO A 75 8.20 46.88 18.75
N ALA A 76 7.59 46.24 19.75
CA ALA A 76 6.95 44.96 19.53
C ALA A 76 5.76 45.15 18.58
N TYR A 77 5.56 44.17 17.71
CA TYR A 77 4.46 44.15 16.75
C TYR A 77 3.73 42.81 16.81
N ASP A 78 2.45 42.84 16.49
CA ASP A 78 1.61 41.64 16.38
C ASP A 78 0.90 41.61 15.02
N ILE A 79 0.91 40.46 14.35
CA ILE A 79 0.26 40.29 13.04
C ILE A 79 -1.14 39.76 13.29
N LYS A 80 -2.14 40.65 13.26
CA LYS A 80 -3.55 40.29 13.52
C LYS A 80 -4.16 39.47 12.40
N LYS A 81 -3.80 39.76 11.15
CA LYS A 81 -4.37 39.10 9.97
C LYS A 81 -3.35 39.06 8.85
N LEU A 82 -3.27 37.93 8.17
CA LEU A 82 -2.51 37.73 6.95
C LEU A 82 -3.38 36.94 5.96
N ASN A 83 -3.58 37.47 4.76
CA ASN A 83 -4.40 36.84 3.74
C ASN A 83 -3.72 36.88 2.37
N PHE A 84 -3.63 35.73 1.71
CA PHE A 84 -3.09 35.61 0.37
C PHE A 84 -4.22 35.45 -0.65
N ARG A 85 -4.20 36.25 -1.71
CA ARG A 85 -5.20 36.22 -2.79
C ARG A 85 -4.57 36.41 -4.17
N GLU A 86 -5.19 35.80 -5.18
CA GLU A 86 -4.86 36.06 -6.58
C GLU A 86 -5.29 37.47 -6.98
N ILE A 87 -4.47 38.13 -7.79
CA ILE A 87 -4.77 39.42 -8.42
C ILE A 87 -4.50 39.37 -9.92
N GLU A 88 -5.23 40.16 -10.69
CA GLU A 88 -4.92 40.43 -12.08
C GLU A 88 -3.89 41.56 -12.17
N LEU A 89 -2.82 41.34 -12.93
CA LEU A 89 -1.78 42.35 -13.10
C LEU A 89 -2.18 43.38 -14.18
N PRO A 90 -1.83 44.66 -14.02
CA PRO A 90 -2.20 45.72 -14.98
C PRO A 90 -1.74 45.49 -16.42
N GLN A 91 -0.70 44.68 -16.62
CA GLN A 91 -0.12 44.38 -17.94
C GLN A 91 -0.64 43.05 -18.55
N GLY A 92 -1.66 42.45 -17.93
CA GLY A 92 -2.10 41.09 -18.22
C GLY A 92 -1.30 40.05 -17.42
N GLY A 93 -1.92 38.90 -17.16
CA GLY A 93 -1.38 37.85 -16.30
C GLY A 93 -1.90 37.89 -14.87
N LYS A 94 -1.57 36.86 -14.09
CA LYS A 94 -1.93 36.73 -12.67
C LYS A 94 -0.72 37.00 -11.79
N GLY A 95 -0.98 37.52 -10.60
CA GLY A 95 -0.01 37.63 -9.52
C GLY A 95 -0.65 37.28 -8.19
N MET A 96 0.11 37.40 -7.11
CA MET A 96 -0.35 37.18 -5.75
C MET A 96 -0.24 38.46 -4.92
N ALA A 97 -1.28 38.76 -4.16
CA ALA A 97 -1.25 39.80 -3.13
C ALA A 97 -1.31 39.16 -1.74
N ALA A 98 -0.53 39.71 -0.82
CA ALA A 98 -0.53 39.40 0.60
C ALA A 98 -0.98 40.64 1.36
N ASP A 99 -2.20 40.62 1.89
CA ASP A 99 -2.73 41.69 2.73
C ASP A 99 -2.43 41.36 4.20
N ALA A 100 -1.73 42.25 4.91
CA ALA A 100 -1.40 42.06 6.33
C ALA A 100 -1.87 43.24 7.18
N SER A 101 -2.44 42.94 8.35
CA SER A 101 -2.76 43.90 9.40
C SER A 101 -1.82 43.68 10.58
N ILE A 102 -1.04 44.69 10.92
CA ILE A 102 0.02 44.67 11.91
C ILE A 102 -0.32 45.71 12.99
N VAL A 103 -0.26 45.33 14.25
CA VAL A 103 -0.46 46.25 15.37
C VAL A 103 0.87 46.56 16.03
N VAL A 104 1.16 47.86 16.17
CA VAL A 104 2.39 48.37 16.78
C VAL A 104 2.00 49.40 17.84
N GLU A 105 2.55 49.28 19.04
CA GLU A 105 2.36 50.29 20.09
C GLU A 105 3.41 51.41 19.94
N ASN A 106 2.98 52.68 19.96
CA ASN A 106 3.88 53.82 20.10
C ASN A 106 4.01 54.21 21.59
N PRO A 107 5.07 53.80 22.31
CA PRO A 107 5.22 54.13 23.73
C PRO A 107 5.64 55.60 23.95
N TYR A 108 5.97 56.34 22.90
CA TYR A 108 6.59 57.66 22.99
C TYR A 108 5.56 58.80 22.94
N PRO A 109 5.85 59.96 23.57
CA PRO A 109 4.94 61.12 23.61
C PRO A 109 5.04 61.97 22.33
N VAL A 110 5.13 61.33 21.15
CA VAL A 110 5.29 62.00 19.86
C VAL A 110 4.09 61.73 18.97
N ASP A 111 3.65 62.78 18.27
CA ASP A 111 2.56 62.76 17.29
C ASP A 111 3.16 63.16 15.94
N PHE A 112 3.03 62.28 14.94
CA PHE A 112 3.51 62.53 13.59
C PHE A 112 2.79 61.64 12.58
N THR A 113 2.72 62.09 11.33
CA THR A 113 2.19 61.29 10.23
C THR A 113 3.34 60.72 9.42
N VAL A 114 3.36 59.40 9.24
CA VAL A 114 4.26 58.74 8.30
C VAL A 114 3.61 58.81 6.91
N PRO A 115 4.26 59.39 5.89
CA PRO A 115 3.73 59.40 4.54
C PRO A 115 3.63 57.97 3.99
N PRO A 116 2.94 57.74 2.86
CA PRO A 116 2.96 56.44 2.21
C PRO A 116 4.41 55.96 2.00
N LEU A 117 4.71 54.68 2.28
CA LEU A 117 6.05 54.11 2.16
C LEU A 117 6.04 52.85 1.29
N ALA A 118 7.09 52.65 0.51
CA ALA A 118 7.28 51.44 -0.30
C ALA A 118 8.49 50.65 0.22
N PHE A 119 8.36 49.32 0.22
CA PHE A 119 9.37 48.39 0.69
C PHE A 119 9.54 47.24 -0.30
N ASN A 120 10.71 46.62 -0.28
CA ASN A 120 10.99 45.36 -0.93
C ASN A 120 11.01 44.26 0.13
N ALA A 121 10.23 43.20 -0.07
CA ALA A 121 10.40 41.97 0.68
C ALA A 121 11.49 41.14 -0.01
N LEU A 122 12.49 40.72 0.75
CA LEU A 122 13.65 39.98 0.29
C LEU A 122 13.80 38.68 1.09
N VAL A 123 14.44 37.69 0.49
CA VAL A 123 14.79 36.42 1.14
C VAL A 123 16.26 36.09 0.91
N ASP A 124 16.81 35.17 1.71
CA ASP A 124 18.20 34.74 1.56
C ASP A 124 18.49 34.18 0.15
N ASN A 125 19.64 34.55 -0.41
CA ASN A 125 20.23 33.93 -1.59
C ASN A 125 21.27 32.87 -1.20
N CYS A 126 21.53 31.93 -2.10
CA CYS A 126 22.63 30.98 -1.97
C CYS A 126 24.00 31.59 -2.33
N HIS A 127 24.04 32.70 -3.07
CA HIS A 127 25.27 33.41 -3.41
C HIS A 127 25.66 34.44 -2.35
N LYS A 128 26.89 34.37 -1.85
CA LYS A 128 27.39 35.29 -0.82
C LYS A 128 27.59 36.74 -1.30
N GLU A 129 27.79 36.92 -2.61
CA GLU A 129 28.02 38.25 -3.21
C GLU A 129 26.72 39.04 -3.38
N GLU A 130 25.60 38.34 -3.59
CA GLU A 130 24.26 38.92 -3.68
C GLU A 130 23.35 38.24 -2.65
N PRO A 131 23.44 38.59 -1.36
CA PRO A 131 22.87 37.79 -0.27
C PRO A 131 21.33 37.77 -0.23
N TYR A 132 20.66 38.63 -1.01
CA TYR A 132 19.21 38.81 -0.94
C TYR A 132 18.55 38.74 -2.33
N ILE A 133 17.41 38.07 -2.39
CA ILE A 133 16.55 37.98 -3.58
C ILE A 133 15.25 38.73 -3.30
N LYS A 134 14.88 39.68 -4.15
CA LYS A 134 13.60 40.40 -4.04
C LYS A 134 12.44 39.49 -4.45
N VAL A 135 11.46 39.33 -3.56
CA VAL A 135 10.27 38.49 -3.79
C VAL A 135 8.98 39.29 -3.96
N ALA A 136 8.84 40.43 -3.28
CA ALA A 136 7.63 41.24 -3.35
C ALA A 136 7.91 42.74 -3.24
N GLU A 137 6.97 43.52 -3.76
CA GLU A 137 6.86 44.96 -3.50
C GLU A 137 5.75 45.16 -2.47
N VAL A 138 6.05 45.86 -1.38
CA VAL A 138 5.11 46.09 -0.28
C VAL A 138 4.83 47.58 -0.19
N GLU A 139 3.55 47.94 -0.20
CA GLU A 139 3.11 49.32 -0.04
C GLU A 139 2.37 49.50 1.29
N ALA A 140 2.73 50.57 1.99
CA ALA A 140 2.05 51.07 3.16
C ALA A 140 1.44 52.44 2.84
N HIS A 141 0.18 52.65 3.19
CA HIS A 141 -0.48 53.94 3.07
C HIS A 141 -0.04 54.91 4.17
N GLU A 142 -0.53 56.15 4.13
CA GLU A 142 -0.28 57.16 5.17
C GLU A 142 -0.72 56.64 6.57
N LEU A 143 0.16 56.80 7.56
CA LEU A 143 -0.05 56.29 8.92
C LEU A 143 0.00 57.42 9.95
N PRO A 144 -1.12 57.77 10.62
CA PRO A 144 -1.11 58.73 11.72
C PRO A 144 -0.60 58.06 13.01
N VAL A 145 0.60 58.41 13.44
CA VAL A 145 1.20 57.91 14.69
C VAL A 145 0.83 58.83 15.84
N ARG A 146 0.06 58.31 16.80
CA ARG A 146 -0.38 59.07 17.98
C ARG A 146 0.42 58.71 19.22
N PRO A 147 0.58 59.64 20.17
CA PRO A 147 1.27 59.38 21.43
C PRO A 147 0.58 58.29 22.26
N LYS A 148 1.34 57.28 22.74
CA LYS A 148 0.86 56.25 23.68
C LYS A 148 -0.40 55.51 23.21
N GLN A 149 -0.51 55.30 21.90
CA GLN A 149 -1.64 54.59 21.28
C GLN A 149 -1.11 53.45 20.41
N GLU A 150 -1.92 52.40 20.30
CA GLU A 150 -1.74 51.35 19.30
C GLU A 150 -2.05 51.90 17.91
N LEU A 151 -1.21 51.53 16.96
CA LEU A 151 -1.36 51.81 15.54
C LEU A 151 -1.63 50.50 14.81
N GLU A 152 -2.72 50.45 14.06
CA GLU A 152 -2.98 49.37 13.11
C GLU A 152 -2.46 49.77 11.72
N VAL A 153 -1.46 49.04 11.26
CA VAL A 153 -0.79 49.23 9.97
C VAL A 153 -1.28 48.16 9.01
N ASN A 154 -1.97 48.60 7.97
CA ASN A 154 -2.39 47.73 6.87
C ASN A 154 -1.38 47.86 5.72
N VAL A 155 -0.78 46.75 5.34
CA VAL A 155 0.17 46.68 4.23
C VAL A 155 -0.32 45.69 3.18
N THR A 156 -0.03 46.00 1.92
CA THR A 156 -0.29 45.08 0.80
C THR A 156 1.04 44.77 0.11
N GLY A 157 1.45 43.51 0.15
CA GLY A 157 2.57 42.99 -0.62
C GLY A 157 2.09 42.40 -1.94
N VAL A 158 2.74 42.71 -3.05
CA VAL A 158 2.44 42.16 -4.37
C VAL A 158 3.65 41.38 -4.89
N VAL A 159 3.40 40.10 -5.19
CA VAL A 159 4.32 39.20 -5.90
C VAL A 159 3.78 39.03 -7.32
N ARG A 160 4.51 39.57 -8.30
CA ARG A 160 4.08 39.49 -9.71
C ARG A 160 4.43 38.13 -10.32
N GLN A 161 5.68 37.72 -10.14
CA GLN A 161 6.23 36.44 -10.58
C GLN A 161 7.35 36.07 -9.61
N LEU A 162 7.54 34.77 -9.37
CA LEU A 162 8.70 34.29 -8.63
C LEU A 162 9.96 34.40 -9.51
N PRO A 163 11.02 35.07 -9.06
CA PRO A 163 12.31 35.07 -9.76
C PRO A 163 12.82 33.64 -9.98
N ASP A 164 13.29 33.32 -11.19
CA ASP A 164 13.81 31.99 -11.54
C ASP A 164 14.91 31.50 -10.59
N ILE A 165 15.72 32.43 -10.06
CA ILE A 165 16.80 32.15 -9.10
C ILE A 165 16.29 31.55 -7.78
N LEU A 166 15.02 31.76 -7.41
CA LEU A 166 14.42 31.12 -6.24
C LEU A 166 14.10 29.64 -6.48
N LEU A 167 13.97 29.24 -7.74
CA LEU A 167 13.58 27.89 -8.16
C LEU A 167 14.78 27.06 -8.63
N GLN A 168 15.92 27.70 -8.90
CA GLN A 168 17.15 27.05 -9.33
C GLN A 168 17.92 26.45 -8.15
N ASP A 169 18.53 25.29 -8.38
CA ASP A 169 19.36 24.59 -7.40
C ASP A 169 20.57 25.44 -6.98
N CYS A 170 20.82 25.49 -5.68
CA CYS A 170 21.97 26.18 -5.13
C CYS A 170 23.28 25.46 -5.47
N PRO A 171 24.41 26.18 -5.59
CA PRO A 171 25.69 25.56 -5.91
C PRO A 171 26.03 24.41 -4.94
N ASN A 172 26.25 23.21 -5.48
CA ASN A 172 26.52 21.96 -4.74
C ASN A 172 25.35 21.43 -3.88
N SER A 173 24.10 21.79 -4.18
CA SER A 173 22.91 21.25 -3.53
C SER A 173 21.83 20.93 -4.55
N ASP A 174 20.93 20.02 -4.22
CA ASP A 174 19.70 19.69 -4.96
C ASP A 174 18.49 20.52 -4.49
N LYS A 175 18.77 21.68 -3.88
CA LYS A 175 17.79 22.54 -3.21
C LYS A 175 17.93 23.96 -3.71
N SER A 176 16.81 24.56 -4.03
CA SER A 176 16.70 25.98 -4.35
C SER A 176 16.61 26.86 -3.10
N PRO A 177 16.81 28.18 -3.20
CA PRO A 177 16.55 29.10 -2.09
C PRO A 177 15.13 28.96 -1.53
N LEU A 178 14.13 28.74 -2.40
CA LEU A 178 12.75 28.51 -1.98
C LEU A 178 12.60 27.19 -1.21
N ASP A 179 13.26 26.11 -1.62
CA ASP A 179 13.27 24.84 -0.88
C ASP A 179 13.87 25.00 0.52
N LEU A 180 14.88 25.85 0.69
CA LEU A 180 15.48 26.11 2.00
C LEU A 180 14.53 26.87 2.93
N ILE A 181 13.81 27.87 2.40
CA ILE A 181 12.84 28.68 3.14
C ILE A 181 11.63 27.84 3.50
N LEU A 182 11.00 27.20 2.51
CA LEU A 182 9.85 26.32 2.71
C LEU A 182 10.23 25.14 3.59
N GLY A 183 11.40 24.53 3.38
CA GLY A 183 11.89 23.43 4.20
C GLY A 183 11.99 23.81 5.68
N LYS A 184 12.56 24.99 6.02
CA LYS A 184 12.57 25.47 7.41
C LYS A 184 11.15 25.68 7.94
N TYR A 185 10.33 26.40 7.17
CA TYR A 185 8.96 26.72 7.54
C TYR A 185 8.13 25.47 7.82
N LEU A 186 8.18 24.47 6.93
CA LEU A 186 7.44 23.21 7.02
C LEU A 186 7.86 22.34 8.21
N HIS A 187 9.13 22.44 8.62
CA HIS A 187 9.69 21.71 9.77
C HIS A 187 9.53 22.48 11.09
N GLY A 188 8.72 23.55 11.13
CA GLY A 188 8.51 24.36 12.32
C GLY A 188 9.72 25.17 12.76
N LYS A 189 10.67 25.42 11.85
CA LYS A 189 11.84 26.28 12.11
C LYS A 189 11.56 27.68 11.58
N ASP A 190 11.94 28.67 12.35
CA ASP A 190 11.83 30.07 11.94
C ASP A 190 12.70 30.32 10.70
N THR A 191 12.13 31.09 9.77
CA THR A 191 12.85 31.61 8.62
C THR A 191 12.88 33.13 8.69
N THR A 192 13.84 33.77 8.03
CA THR A 192 13.95 35.24 8.04
C THR A 192 13.50 35.77 6.69
N VAL A 193 12.60 36.75 6.71
CA VAL A 193 12.29 37.61 5.57
C VAL A 193 12.91 38.96 5.86
N TYR A 194 13.55 39.58 4.88
CA TYR A 194 14.17 40.89 5.06
C TYR A 194 13.30 41.95 4.40
N VAL A 195 13.03 43.02 5.13
CA VAL A 195 12.26 44.16 4.62
C VAL A 195 13.24 45.31 4.39
N GLN A 196 13.36 45.75 3.15
CA GLN A 196 14.21 46.87 2.75
C GLN A 196 13.36 48.03 2.25
N GLY A 197 13.67 49.28 2.62
CA GLY A 197 12.99 50.43 2.01
C GLY A 197 13.20 50.49 0.50
N SER A 198 12.24 51.08 -0.22
CA SER A 198 12.31 51.26 -1.67
C SER A 198 12.46 52.74 -2.04
N GLU A 199 13.14 53.00 -3.16
CA GLU A 199 13.23 54.33 -3.77
C GLU A 199 12.10 54.58 -4.79
N ALA A 200 11.13 53.67 -4.89
CA ALA A 200 10.00 53.79 -5.79
C ALA A 200 9.22 55.10 -5.51
N PRO A 201 8.82 55.85 -6.57
CA PRO A 201 8.35 57.21 -6.40
C PRO A 201 7.01 57.25 -5.68
N GLN A 202 6.99 57.87 -4.50
CA GLN A 202 5.77 58.24 -3.78
C GLN A 202 5.66 59.76 -3.81
N PHE A 203 4.63 60.26 -4.50
CA PHE A 203 4.44 61.69 -4.80
C PHE A 203 4.41 62.60 -3.55
N ASP A 204 4.18 62.05 -2.36
CA ASP A 204 3.99 62.77 -1.11
C ASP A 204 5.06 62.45 -0.04
N THR A 205 6.13 61.74 -0.41
CA THR A 205 7.20 61.36 0.52
C THR A 205 8.47 62.16 0.27
N PRO A 206 9.05 62.84 1.28
CA PRO A 206 10.30 63.58 1.11
C PRO A 206 11.47 62.68 0.67
N ASP A 207 12.25 63.14 -0.32
CA ASP A 207 13.40 62.40 -0.90
C ASP A 207 14.42 61.88 0.13
N TRP A 208 14.56 62.59 1.25
CA TRP A 208 15.51 62.18 2.28
C TRP A 208 15.03 60.97 3.07
N VAL A 209 13.71 60.79 3.22
CA VAL A 209 13.09 59.64 3.90
C VAL A 209 13.30 58.40 3.05
N THR A 210 13.02 58.48 1.75
CA THR A 210 13.19 57.34 0.83
C THR A 210 14.65 56.91 0.73
N LYS A 211 15.60 57.85 0.61
CA LYS A 211 17.05 57.57 0.61
C LYS A 211 17.56 56.98 1.93
N LEU A 212 17.00 57.40 3.06
CA LEU A 212 17.35 56.83 4.36
C LEU A 212 16.85 55.39 4.46
N LEU A 213 15.57 55.16 4.12
CA LEU A 213 14.94 53.85 4.22
C LEU A 213 15.49 52.84 3.21
N SER A 214 15.86 53.26 1.99
CA SER A 214 16.44 52.35 0.97
C SER A 214 17.73 51.68 1.41
N SER A 215 18.38 52.26 2.41
CA SER A 215 19.61 51.74 2.99
C SER A 215 19.45 50.87 4.22
N ILE A 216 18.24 50.77 4.76
CA ILE A 216 17.93 50.04 5.98
C ILE A 216 17.25 48.74 5.58
N THR A 217 17.81 47.62 6.05
CA THR A 217 17.26 46.29 5.86
C THR A 217 16.96 45.69 7.23
N VAL A 218 15.71 45.35 7.49
CA VAL A 218 15.25 44.80 8.77
C VAL A 218 14.99 43.31 8.62
N PRO A 219 15.65 42.44 9.41
CA PRO A 219 15.30 41.02 9.46
C PRO A 219 14.01 40.83 10.25
N VAL A 220 13.01 40.22 9.61
CA VAL A 220 11.71 39.90 10.18
C VAL A 220 11.61 38.37 10.30
N PRO A 221 11.57 37.81 11.54
CA PRO A 221 11.39 36.38 11.71
C PRO A 221 9.97 35.99 11.30
N LEU A 222 9.86 35.06 10.35
CA LEU A 222 8.64 34.37 10.00
C LEU A 222 8.61 33.05 10.80
N PRO A 223 7.71 32.93 11.80
CA PRO A 223 7.66 31.76 12.65
C PRO A 223 7.35 30.51 11.82
N GLY A 224 8.12 29.45 12.04
CA GLY A 224 7.87 28.16 11.39
C GLY A 224 6.54 27.56 11.84
N ARG A 225 5.89 26.78 10.98
CA ARG A 225 4.71 25.99 11.36
C ARG A 225 4.98 24.52 11.10
N THR A 226 4.86 23.69 12.13
CA THR A 226 4.88 22.24 11.93
C THR A 226 3.56 21.82 11.31
N PHE A 227 3.62 21.27 10.11
CA PHE A 227 2.47 20.78 9.36
C PHE A 227 2.03 19.37 9.76
N GLY A 228 2.26 19.00 11.02
CA GLY A 228 1.76 17.74 11.57
C GLY A 228 0.25 17.68 11.38
N HIS A 229 -0.23 16.62 10.74
CA HIS A 229 -1.64 16.37 10.38
C HIS A 229 -2.17 17.09 9.12
N LEU A 230 -1.31 17.53 8.19
CA LEU A 230 -1.76 17.97 6.86
C LEU A 230 -2.58 16.90 6.14
N ILE A 231 -2.08 15.67 6.09
CA ILE A 231 -2.80 14.56 5.49
C ILE A 231 -3.82 14.08 6.53
N LYS A 232 -5.09 14.46 6.33
CA LYS A 232 -6.21 14.08 7.18
C LYS A 232 -6.56 12.61 7.00
N ASP A 233 -6.63 12.18 5.76
CA ASP A 233 -7.01 10.83 5.35
C ASP A 233 -6.11 10.32 4.23
N PHE A 234 -5.83 9.03 4.25
CA PHE A 234 -5.09 8.32 3.21
C PHE A 234 -5.77 6.98 2.92
N ASN A 235 -6.04 6.70 1.64
CA ASN A 235 -6.65 5.47 1.19
C ASN A 235 -5.98 4.92 -0.07
N LEU A 236 -5.94 3.59 -0.16
CA LEU A 236 -5.50 2.86 -1.35
C LEU A 236 -6.71 2.13 -1.96
N ALA A 237 -7.03 2.47 -3.20
CA ALA A 237 -8.06 1.81 -4.00
C ALA A 237 -7.42 1.02 -5.16
N ASP A 238 -8.15 0.01 -5.66
CA ASP A 238 -7.78 -0.80 -6.82
C ASP A 238 -6.35 -1.36 -6.78
N THR A 239 -5.94 -1.88 -5.63
CA THR A 239 -4.57 -2.38 -5.43
C THR A 239 -4.33 -3.70 -6.16
N HIS A 240 -3.22 -3.74 -6.91
CA HIS A 240 -2.70 -4.88 -7.64
C HIS A 240 -1.29 -5.21 -7.15
N PHE A 241 -1.04 -6.49 -6.86
CA PHE A 241 0.26 -6.99 -6.46
C PHE A 241 0.89 -7.81 -7.58
N ALA A 242 2.12 -7.51 -7.98
CA ALA A 242 2.88 -8.37 -8.88
C ALA A 242 3.99 -9.07 -8.11
N LEU A 243 4.06 -10.40 -8.23
CA LEU A 243 5.18 -11.16 -7.70
C LEU A 243 6.48 -10.85 -8.48
N PRO A 244 7.65 -11.11 -7.87
CA PRO A 244 8.95 -10.94 -8.51
C PRO A 244 9.06 -11.62 -9.88
N ASP A 245 9.84 -11.00 -10.77
CA ASP A 245 10.27 -11.63 -12.03
C ASP A 245 11.18 -12.82 -11.69
N PRO A 246 10.88 -14.05 -12.15
CA PRO A 246 11.66 -15.24 -11.81
C PRO A 246 13.08 -15.23 -12.38
N PHE A 247 13.37 -14.33 -13.33
CA PHE A 247 14.69 -14.20 -13.95
C PHE A 247 15.43 -12.94 -13.50
N ALA A 248 14.90 -12.20 -12.54
CA ALA A 248 15.57 -11.04 -11.95
C ALA A 248 16.56 -11.47 -10.87
N ASP A 249 17.77 -10.92 -10.92
CA ASP A 249 18.78 -11.11 -9.88
C ASP A 249 18.42 -10.29 -8.62
N ASP A 250 18.95 -10.67 -7.45
CA ASP A 250 18.67 -10.04 -6.15
C ASP A 250 18.87 -8.50 -6.10
N LYS A 251 19.64 -7.93 -7.03
CA LYS A 251 19.93 -6.48 -7.11
C LYS A 251 18.99 -5.73 -8.05
N ASP A 252 18.22 -6.42 -8.88
CA ASP A 252 17.27 -5.82 -9.81
C ASP A 252 15.96 -5.48 -9.07
N PRO A 253 15.40 -4.27 -9.19
CA PRO A 253 14.12 -3.93 -8.58
C PRO A 253 12.99 -4.91 -8.92
N ARG A 254 13.05 -5.59 -10.08
CA ARG A 254 12.09 -6.62 -10.50
C ARG A 254 12.13 -7.88 -9.63
N SER A 255 13.18 -8.08 -8.83
CA SER A 255 13.29 -9.14 -7.83
C SER A 255 12.39 -8.91 -6.60
N ASN A 256 11.86 -7.69 -6.44
CA ASN A 256 10.95 -7.34 -5.37
C ASN A 256 9.49 -7.45 -5.83
N PRO A 257 8.55 -7.73 -4.91
CA PRO A 257 7.13 -7.59 -5.19
C PRO A 257 6.83 -6.14 -5.56
N ARG A 258 5.93 -5.95 -6.53
CA ARG A 258 5.52 -4.62 -6.98
C ARG A 258 4.07 -4.35 -6.62
N ILE A 259 3.77 -3.08 -6.36
CA ILE A 259 2.45 -2.61 -5.98
C ILE A 259 2.00 -1.56 -7.01
N SER A 260 0.81 -1.76 -7.56
CA SER A 260 0.10 -0.74 -8.33
C SER A 260 -1.19 -0.40 -7.60
N SER A 261 -1.51 0.89 -7.44
CA SER A 261 -2.71 1.30 -6.70
C SER A 261 -3.11 2.72 -7.05
N LYS A 262 -4.39 3.02 -6.87
CA LYS A 262 -4.90 4.38 -6.82
C LYS A 262 -4.75 4.95 -5.41
N VAL A 263 -3.97 6.01 -5.26
CA VAL A 263 -3.76 6.73 -4.00
C VAL A 263 -4.76 7.87 -3.91
N GLN A 264 -5.45 7.95 -2.79
CA GLN A 264 -6.37 9.05 -2.49
C GLN A 264 -6.01 9.64 -1.12
N ALA A 265 -5.75 10.94 -1.08
CA ALA A 265 -5.38 11.65 0.14
C ALA A 265 -6.18 12.95 0.29
N THR A 266 -6.52 13.29 1.52
CA THR A 266 -7.13 14.59 1.85
C THR A 266 -6.10 15.43 2.58
N VAL A 267 -5.69 16.56 1.99
CA VAL A 267 -4.69 17.48 2.54
C VAL A 267 -5.39 18.74 3.09
N ALA A 268 -5.15 19.11 4.35
CA ALA A 268 -5.60 20.35 4.93
C ALA A 268 -4.77 21.52 4.39
N LEU A 269 -5.38 22.63 4.01
CA LEU A 269 -4.66 23.85 3.65
C LEU A 269 -4.79 24.87 4.79
N PRO A 270 -3.73 25.65 5.09
CA PRO A 270 -3.83 26.77 6.03
C PRO A 270 -4.94 27.74 5.63
N GLU A 271 -5.62 28.32 6.61
CA GLU A 271 -6.72 29.27 6.37
C GLU A 271 -6.25 30.53 5.61
N GLU A 272 -4.98 30.89 5.77
CA GLU A 272 -4.35 32.03 5.11
C GLU A 272 -4.21 31.82 3.58
N MET A 273 -4.27 30.57 3.10
CA MET A 273 -4.10 30.19 1.69
C MET A 273 -5.44 30.17 0.95
N ASN A 274 -5.93 31.36 0.58
CA ASN A 274 -7.20 31.55 -0.12
C ASN A 274 -7.04 31.79 -1.64
N PHE A 275 -6.31 30.91 -2.32
CA PHE A 275 -6.09 30.96 -3.77
C PHE A 275 -6.16 29.56 -4.40
N ASN A 276 -6.23 29.48 -5.74
CA ASN A 276 -6.30 28.20 -6.42
C ASN A 276 -4.91 27.55 -6.47
N ILE A 277 -4.85 26.30 -6.04
CA ILE A 277 -3.66 25.47 -6.04
C ILE A 277 -4.07 24.13 -6.63
N SER A 278 -3.33 23.67 -7.63
CA SER A 278 -3.43 22.30 -8.13
C SER A 278 -2.11 21.55 -7.92
N ILE A 279 -2.21 20.24 -7.71
CA ILE A 279 -1.09 19.31 -7.70
C ILE A 279 -1.15 18.52 -9.01
N SER A 280 -0.09 18.63 -9.82
CA SER A 280 0.02 17.98 -11.13
C SER A 280 0.84 16.69 -11.07
N HIS A 281 1.87 16.63 -10.22
CA HIS A 281 2.68 15.44 -9.99
C HIS A 281 3.06 15.26 -8.52
N VAL A 282 3.27 14.00 -8.14
CA VAL A 282 3.71 13.59 -6.80
C VAL A 282 4.78 12.53 -6.95
N ARG A 283 5.80 12.57 -6.09
CA ARG A 283 6.72 11.45 -5.86
C ARG A 283 6.97 11.31 -4.36
N ALA A 284 7.41 10.14 -3.93
CA ALA A 284 7.65 9.91 -2.51
C ALA A 284 8.75 8.89 -2.27
N ASP A 285 9.37 8.95 -1.10
CA ASP A 285 10.17 7.87 -0.56
C ASP A 285 9.50 7.41 0.74
N ALA A 286 9.06 6.15 0.78
CA ALA A 286 8.21 5.67 1.87
C ALA A 286 8.80 4.44 2.58
N ASP A 287 8.86 4.53 3.91
CA ASP A 287 9.18 3.43 4.80
C ASP A 287 7.89 2.80 5.33
N VAL A 288 7.80 1.48 5.22
CA VAL A 288 6.64 0.70 5.67
C VAL A 288 7.01 -0.03 6.96
N PHE A 289 6.19 0.12 7.99
CA PHE A 289 6.38 -0.46 9.31
C PHE A 289 5.20 -1.38 9.70
N TYR A 290 5.50 -2.43 10.44
CA TYR A 290 4.52 -3.28 11.10
C TYR A 290 4.87 -3.40 12.59
N LYS A 291 3.92 -3.04 13.46
CA LYS A 291 4.12 -3.03 14.94
C LYS A 291 5.40 -2.31 15.38
N GLY A 292 5.73 -1.19 14.74
CA GLY A 292 6.92 -0.38 15.03
C GLY A 292 8.24 -0.91 14.47
N LYS A 293 8.26 -2.07 13.79
CA LYS A 293 9.45 -2.58 13.09
C LYS A 293 9.37 -2.28 11.60
N LYS A 294 10.49 -1.88 10.99
CA LYS A 294 10.57 -1.59 9.56
C LYS A 294 10.42 -2.88 8.76
N LEU A 295 9.37 -2.97 7.95
CA LEU A 295 9.10 -4.07 7.03
C LEU A 295 9.96 -3.94 5.76
N GLY A 296 9.92 -2.75 5.18
CA GLY A 296 10.50 -2.49 3.86
C GLY A 296 10.42 -1.03 3.45
N GLU A 297 10.93 -0.78 2.25
CA GLU A 297 11.01 0.51 1.59
C GLU A 297 10.19 0.44 0.29
N LEU A 298 9.23 1.34 0.13
CA LEU A 298 8.47 1.50 -1.11
C LEU A 298 9.11 2.64 -1.91
N ASP A 299 9.69 2.27 -3.03
CA ASP A 299 10.40 3.22 -3.90
C ASP A 299 9.43 3.91 -4.87
N LEU A 300 9.17 5.20 -4.64
CA LEU A 300 8.33 6.05 -5.48
C LEU A 300 9.08 7.31 -5.95
N HIS A 301 10.40 7.23 -6.19
CA HIS A 301 11.22 8.37 -6.61
C HIS A 301 10.81 9.00 -7.95
N LYS A 302 10.07 8.25 -8.78
CA LYS A 302 9.61 8.71 -10.09
C LYS A 302 8.36 9.57 -9.93
N TRP A 303 8.33 10.71 -10.61
CA TRP A 303 7.16 11.58 -10.70
C TRP A 303 5.97 10.81 -11.26
N GLN A 304 4.90 10.75 -10.45
CA GLN A 304 3.61 10.18 -10.81
C GLN A 304 2.64 11.32 -11.09
N LYS A 305 1.84 11.17 -12.14
CA LYS A 305 0.78 12.12 -12.42
C LYS A 305 -0.23 12.12 -11.27
N ALA A 306 -0.67 13.31 -10.89
CA ALA A 306 -1.67 13.52 -9.86
C ALA A 306 -2.72 14.52 -10.34
N ASN A 307 -3.89 14.46 -9.74
CA ASN A 307 -4.95 15.44 -9.88
C ASN A 307 -5.38 15.86 -8.49
N SER A 308 -5.66 17.14 -8.32
CA SER A 308 -6.18 17.65 -7.05
C SER A 308 -7.47 18.44 -7.25
N THR A 309 -8.39 18.30 -6.31
CA THR A 309 -9.64 19.06 -6.27
C THR A 309 -9.81 19.72 -4.91
N ARG A 310 -10.08 21.03 -4.91
CA ARG A 310 -10.38 21.75 -3.67
C ARG A 310 -11.76 21.36 -3.18
N GLN A 311 -11.89 21.07 -1.90
CA GLN A 311 -13.16 20.78 -1.24
C GLN A 311 -13.53 21.94 -0.31
N GLU A 312 -14.82 22.27 -0.26
CA GLU A 312 -15.30 23.35 0.61
C GLU A 312 -15.14 22.97 2.09
N SER A 313 -14.70 23.95 2.87
CA SER A 313 -14.52 23.85 4.32
C SER A 313 -15.85 23.56 5.03
N SER A 314 -15.84 22.62 5.97
CA SER A 314 -16.91 22.53 6.96
C SER A 314 -16.74 23.68 7.98
N LYS A 315 -17.80 24.09 8.69
CA LYS A 315 -17.75 25.24 9.65
C LYS A 315 -16.67 25.13 10.75
N HIS A 316 -16.02 23.98 10.91
CA HIS A 316 -15.01 23.70 11.92
C HIS A 316 -13.63 23.32 11.35
N ASP A 317 -13.51 23.17 10.03
CA ASP A 317 -12.28 22.72 9.38
C ASP A 317 -11.90 23.66 8.24
N GLY A 318 -10.64 24.08 8.19
CA GLY A 318 -10.08 24.87 7.09
C GLY A 318 -10.20 24.17 5.72
N PRO A 319 -9.92 24.89 4.62
CA PRO A 319 -10.04 24.35 3.27
C PRO A 319 -9.22 23.06 3.10
N THR A 320 -9.75 22.06 2.39
CA THR A 320 -9.04 20.81 2.10
C THR A 320 -8.84 20.61 0.61
N LEU A 321 -7.84 19.82 0.26
CA LEU A 321 -7.47 19.45 -1.09
C LEU A 321 -7.49 17.92 -1.20
N ALA A 322 -8.41 17.38 -1.99
CA ALA A 322 -8.44 15.96 -2.31
C ALA A 322 -7.46 15.70 -3.46
N VAL A 323 -6.44 14.90 -3.17
CA VAL A 323 -5.35 14.55 -4.09
C VAL A 323 -5.52 13.10 -4.49
N GLU A 324 -5.48 12.86 -5.80
CA GLU A 324 -5.55 11.53 -6.39
C GLU A 324 -4.33 11.31 -7.28
N SER A 325 -3.65 10.18 -7.08
CA SER A 325 -2.52 9.77 -7.91
C SER A 325 -2.57 8.28 -8.18
N LYS A 326 -1.87 7.84 -9.22
CA LYS A 326 -1.75 6.42 -9.57
C LYS A 326 -0.31 5.99 -9.39
N ILE A 327 -0.12 4.94 -8.62
CA ILE A 327 1.15 4.22 -8.51
C ILE A 327 1.11 3.05 -9.48
N GLU A 328 2.15 2.91 -10.29
CA GLU A 328 2.32 1.80 -11.22
C GLU A 328 3.64 1.07 -10.92
N ASP A 329 3.54 -0.23 -10.67
CA ASP A 329 4.65 -1.18 -10.56
C ASP A 329 5.76 -0.73 -9.57
N ALA A 330 5.37 -0.11 -8.46
CA ALA A 330 6.31 0.36 -7.45
C ALA A 330 6.91 -0.81 -6.67
N PRO A 331 8.24 -1.00 -6.69
CA PRO A 331 8.87 -2.12 -5.98
C PRO A 331 8.86 -1.87 -4.47
N LEU A 332 8.41 -2.89 -3.72
CA LEU A 332 8.49 -2.94 -2.26
C LEU A 332 9.72 -3.76 -1.87
N LYS A 333 10.80 -3.06 -1.54
CA LYS A 333 12.05 -3.68 -1.08
C LYS A 333 11.91 -4.13 0.35
N ILE A 334 11.93 -5.44 0.58
CA ILE A 334 11.82 -6.02 1.92
C ILE A 334 13.15 -5.86 2.65
N THR A 335 13.14 -5.14 3.78
CA THR A 335 14.34 -4.94 4.61
C THR A 335 14.44 -5.93 5.76
N ASP A 336 13.31 -6.47 6.22
CA ASP A 336 13.24 -7.45 7.31
C ASP A 336 12.30 -8.61 6.94
N ASN A 337 12.90 -9.77 6.68
CA ASN A 337 12.16 -10.97 6.27
C ASN A 337 11.32 -11.57 7.40
N ASP A 338 11.73 -11.40 8.67
CA ASP A 338 10.99 -11.94 9.82
C ASP A 338 9.72 -11.11 10.04
N VAL A 339 9.84 -9.78 9.97
CA VAL A 339 8.67 -8.88 10.04
C VAL A 339 7.72 -9.14 8.88
N PHE A 340 8.23 -9.37 7.67
CA PHE A 340 7.41 -9.74 6.54
C PHE A 340 6.69 -11.07 6.74
N THR A 341 7.36 -12.06 7.29
CA THR A 341 6.75 -13.35 7.64
C THR A 341 5.63 -13.16 8.66
N ASP A 342 5.82 -12.34 9.69
CA ASP A 342 4.80 -12.00 10.68
C ASP A 342 3.58 -11.32 10.04
N VAL A 343 3.80 -10.44 9.05
CA VAL A 343 2.73 -9.77 8.30
C VAL A 343 1.91 -10.80 7.50
N ILE A 344 2.58 -11.67 6.74
CA ILE A 344 1.89 -12.72 5.98
C ILE A 344 1.11 -13.66 6.91
N GLN A 345 1.70 -14.05 8.04
CA GLN A 345 1.03 -14.85 9.06
C GLN A 345 -0.24 -14.15 9.58
N ALA A 346 -0.15 -12.86 9.86
CA ALA A 346 -1.29 -12.08 10.33
C ALA A 346 -2.38 -11.93 9.26
N LEU A 347 -2.01 -11.77 7.99
CA LEU A 347 -2.96 -11.69 6.87
C LEU A 347 -3.67 -13.02 6.60
N VAL A 348 -2.96 -14.14 6.71
CA VAL A 348 -3.52 -15.48 6.42
C VAL A 348 -4.31 -16.02 7.63
N PHE A 349 -3.82 -15.85 8.85
CA PHE A 349 -4.36 -16.51 10.05
C PHE A 349 -4.94 -15.56 11.11
N GLY A 350 -4.69 -14.25 11.01
CA GLY A 350 -5.04 -13.29 12.06
C GLY A 350 -6.52 -12.91 12.11
N GLY A 351 -7.28 -13.15 11.04
CA GLY A 351 -8.73 -12.87 10.95
C GLY A 351 -9.13 -11.40 11.09
N LYS A 352 -8.16 -10.49 11.23
CA LYS A 352 -8.33 -9.03 11.37
C LYS A 352 -7.42 -8.32 10.39
N SER A 353 -7.78 -7.09 10.02
CA SER A 353 -6.92 -6.24 9.20
C SER A 353 -5.57 -6.00 9.87
N VAL A 354 -4.52 -6.03 9.07
CA VAL A 354 -3.15 -5.70 9.47
C VAL A 354 -2.94 -4.22 9.22
N LEU A 355 -2.70 -3.45 10.28
CA LEU A 355 -2.39 -2.03 10.16
C LEU A 355 -0.90 -1.87 9.82
N MET A 356 -0.65 -1.33 8.63
CA MET A 356 0.68 -0.97 8.16
C MET A 356 0.89 0.51 8.42
N HIS A 357 1.96 0.85 9.13
CA HIS A 357 2.29 2.23 9.42
C HIS A 357 3.28 2.74 8.37
N ILE A 358 2.95 3.80 7.66
CA ILE A 358 3.77 4.35 6.57
C ILE A 358 4.31 5.69 7.02
N LYS A 359 5.63 5.89 6.88
CA LYS A 359 6.29 7.19 7.00
C LYS A 359 6.93 7.52 5.67
N ALA A 360 6.67 8.69 5.12
CA ALA A 360 7.17 9.09 3.82
C ALA A 360 7.61 10.55 3.78
N ASP A 361 8.63 10.82 2.97
CA ASP A 361 8.95 12.17 2.50
C ASP A 361 8.34 12.34 1.11
N VAL A 362 7.45 13.31 0.95
CA VAL A 362 6.69 13.52 -0.28
C VAL A 362 7.15 14.81 -0.96
N ASP A 363 7.41 14.73 -2.25
CA ASP A 363 7.60 15.90 -3.10
C ASP A 363 6.36 16.09 -3.98
N VAL A 364 5.86 17.32 -4.05
CA VAL A 364 4.68 17.68 -4.85
C VAL A 364 5.03 18.80 -5.82
N GLU A 365 4.54 18.67 -7.04
CA GLU A 365 4.58 19.74 -8.04
C GLU A 365 3.25 20.50 -7.98
N LEU A 366 3.34 21.79 -7.63
CA LEU A 366 2.22 22.69 -7.48
C LEU A 366 2.11 23.62 -8.68
N GLU A 367 0.89 23.81 -9.15
CA GLU A 367 0.52 24.83 -10.10
C GLU A 367 -0.22 25.94 -9.35
N THR A 368 0.28 27.17 -9.45
CA THR A 368 -0.29 28.35 -8.80
C THR A 368 -0.35 29.53 -9.77
N ALA A 369 -0.96 30.64 -9.36
CA ALA A 369 -0.93 31.89 -10.11
C ALA A 369 0.50 32.46 -10.32
N LEU A 370 1.49 32.03 -9.53
CA LEU A 370 2.89 32.43 -9.66
C LEU A 370 3.70 31.55 -10.61
N GLY A 371 3.08 30.50 -11.17
CA GLY A 371 3.74 29.48 -11.99
C GLY A 371 3.80 28.12 -11.30
N GLU A 372 4.57 27.23 -11.92
CA GLU A 372 4.88 25.88 -11.43
C GLU A 372 5.99 25.95 -10.38
N MET A 373 5.80 25.25 -9.26
CA MET A 373 6.80 25.15 -8.21
C MET A 373 6.80 23.77 -7.57
N VAL A 374 7.96 23.30 -7.15
CA VAL A 374 8.10 22.02 -6.45
C VAL A 374 8.24 22.29 -4.97
N VAL A 375 7.44 21.62 -4.14
CA VAL A 375 7.60 21.60 -2.68
C VAL A 375 8.12 20.24 -2.28
N ARG A 376 9.30 20.23 -1.66
CA ARG A 376 10.03 19.00 -1.35
C ARG A 376 9.99 18.63 0.12
N LYS A 377 10.15 17.34 0.41
CA LYS A 377 10.28 16.77 1.76
C LYS A 377 9.14 17.16 2.68
N ILE A 378 7.90 17.04 2.18
CA ILE A 378 6.70 17.17 3.01
C ILE A 378 6.60 15.88 3.83
N PRO A 379 6.75 15.94 5.17
CA PRO A 379 6.65 14.74 5.99
C PRO A 379 5.21 14.25 6.01
N ALA A 380 5.03 12.96 5.70
CA ALA A 380 3.75 12.26 5.67
C ALA A 380 3.81 11.02 6.56
N GLU A 381 2.80 10.82 7.40
CA GLU A 381 2.69 9.65 8.27
C GLU A 381 1.23 9.21 8.36
N GLY A 382 0.97 7.91 8.27
CA GLY A 382 -0.39 7.38 8.31
C GLY A 382 -0.45 5.87 8.52
N GLU A 383 -1.63 5.38 8.88
CA GLU A 383 -1.91 3.95 9.01
C GLU A 383 -2.79 3.46 7.85
N VAL A 384 -2.37 2.38 7.21
CA VAL A 384 -3.08 1.75 6.09
C VAL A 384 -3.55 0.36 6.51
N PRO A 385 -4.86 0.11 6.62
CA PRO A 385 -5.37 -1.22 6.93
C PRO A 385 -5.30 -2.14 5.69
N VAL A 386 -4.55 -3.22 5.80
CA VAL A 386 -4.53 -4.32 4.83
C VAL A 386 -5.49 -5.41 5.29
N LYS A 387 -6.49 -5.73 4.46
CA LYS A 387 -7.53 -6.72 4.82
C LYS A 387 -6.94 -8.15 4.80
N PRO A 388 -7.37 -9.02 5.73
CA PRO A 388 -6.87 -10.39 5.79
C PRO A 388 -7.43 -11.23 4.63
N ILE A 389 -6.74 -12.32 4.30
CA ILE A 389 -7.13 -13.28 3.26
C ILE A 389 -8.28 -14.18 3.73
N SER A 390 -8.42 -14.36 5.05
CA SER A 390 -9.43 -15.24 5.66
C SER A 390 -10.76 -14.56 6.02
N SER A 391 -10.94 -13.26 5.77
CA SER A 391 -12.23 -12.61 6.04
C SER A 391 -13.24 -13.02 4.97
N SER A 392 -14.11 -13.97 5.30
CA SER A 392 -15.35 -14.21 4.56
C SER A 392 -16.06 -12.87 4.31
N PRO A 393 -16.64 -12.62 3.12
CA PRO A 393 -17.43 -11.43 2.89
C PRO A 393 -18.52 -11.39 3.97
N SER A 394 -18.51 -10.32 4.76
CA SER A 394 -19.49 -10.07 5.81
C SER A 394 -20.89 -10.00 5.19
N THR A 395 -21.56 -11.14 5.10
CA THR A 395 -23.01 -11.13 5.25
C THR A 395 -23.24 -10.62 6.68
N GLY A 396 -23.97 -9.52 6.83
CA GLY A 396 -24.09 -8.75 8.08
C GLY A 396 -24.80 -9.46 9.23
N LYS A 397 -24.42 -10.71 9.53
CA LYS A 397 -24.90 -11.49 10.67
C LYS A 397 -23.87 -11.42 11.80
N PRO A 398 -24.30 -11.13 13.04
CA PRO A 398 -23.43 -11.16 14.20
C PRO A 398 -22.84 -12.57 14.38
N PRO A 399 -21.62 -12.70 14.96
CA PRO A 399 -21.04 -14.00 15.27
C PRO A 399 -21.93 -14.70 16.30
N GLY A 400 -22.63 -15.74 15.85
CA GLY A 400 -23.41 -16.62 16.72
C GLY A 400 -22.48 -17.52 17.52
N HIS A 401 -22.72 -17.62 18.83
CA HIS A 401 -22.10 -18.60 19.71
C HIS A 401 -22.53 -20.03 19.29
N GLY A 402 -21.77 -20.65 18.40
CA GLY A 402 -21.88 -22.06 18.04
C GLY A 402 -20.59 -22.81 18.41
N ASN A 403 -20.71 -23.84 19.23
CA ASN A 403 -19.61 -24.72 19.65
C ASN A 403 -19.25 -25.70 18.51
N ASP A 404 -18.59 -25.22 17.46
CA ASP A 404 -18.08 -26.10 16.41
C ASP A 404 -16.67 -26.56 16.76
N LYS A 405 -16.59 -27.71 17.44
CA LYS A 405 -15.34 -28.44 17.80
C LYS A 405 -14.82 -29.30 16.65
N HIS A 406 -14.88 -28.82 15.41
CA HIS A 406 -14.20 -29.41 14.27
C HIS A 406 -13.34 -28.35 13.58
N GLY A 407 -12.10 -28.70 13.25
CA GLY A 407 -11.03 -27.76 12.92
C GLY A 407 -11.42 -26.68 11.91
N LYS A 408 -11.40 -25.43 12.36
CA LYS A 408 -10.77 -24.28 11.69
C LYS A 408 -10.71 -24.41 10.16
N ASP A 409 -11.83 -24.13 9.49
CA ASP A 409 -11.91 -23.89 8.04
C ASP A 409 -11.25 -22.51 7.76
N LEU A 410 -9.92 -22.45 7.97
CA LEU A 410 -9.10 -21.23 8.05
C LEU A 410 -9.03 -20.46 6.73
N LEU A 411 -9.34 -21.14 5.62
CA LEU A 411 -9.44 -20.57 4.30
C LEU A 411 -10.85 -20.81 3.77
N GLY A 412 -11.90 -20.36 4.47
CA GLY A 412 -13.33 -20.62 4.21
C GLY A 412 -13.88 -20.34 2.80
N GLY A 413 -13.03 -20.12 1.79
CA GLY A 413 -13.35 -20.14 0.36
C GLY A 413 -12.25 -20.71 -0.56
N PHE A 414 -11.09 -21.16 -0.05
CA PHE A 414 -10.02 -21.77 -0.85
C PHE A 414 -10.24 -23.27 -0.98
N ARG A 415 -11.14 -23.64 -1.88
CA ARG A 415 -11.37 -25.05 -2.27
C ARG A 415 -11.18 -25.15 -3.78
N PRO A 416 -9.93 -25.25 -4.27
CA PRO A 416 -9.69 -25.31 -5.70
C PRO A 416 -10.38 -26.55 -6.28
N LYS A 417 -11.33 -26.33 -7.21
CA LYS A 417 -11.97 -27.43 -7.95
C LYS A 417 -11.07 -27.76 -9.14
N VAL A 418 -10.46 -28.94 -9.14
CA VAL A 418 -9.58 -29.43 -10.21
C VAL A 418 -10.42 -30.15 -11.27
N PHE A 419 -10.22 -29.81 -12.54
CA PHE A 419 -10.88 -30.47 -13.68
C PHE A 419 -9.94 -30.55 -14.88
N ASP A 420 -10.34 -31.34 -15.89
CA ASP A 420 -9.56 -31.58 -17.12
C ASP A 420 -8.11 -32.02 -16.85
N LEU A 421 -7.94 -32.95 -15.91
CA LEU A 421 -6.65 -33.54 -15.58
C LEU A 421 -6.16 -34.43 -16.72
N ASN A 422 -4.96 -34.13 -17.22
CA ASN A 422 -4.34 -34.80 -18.36
C ASN A 422 -2.90 -35.18 -18.05
N ILE A 423 -2.48 -36.36 -18.48
CA ILE A 423 -1.08 -36.80 -18.37
C ILE A 423 -0.35 -36.34 -19.64
N LEU A 424 0.69 -35.52 -19.46
CA LEU A 424 1.50 -34.96 -20.54
C LEU A 424 2.67 -35.88 -20.91
N ASP A 425 3.41 -36.37 -19.91
CA ASP A 425 4.56 -37.24 -20.09
C ASP A 425 4.69 -38.23 -18.92
N THR A 426 5.40 -39.33 -19.13
CA THR A 426 5.63 -40.40 -18.15
C THR A 426 7.09 -40.83 -18.17
N THR A 427 7.67 -41.06 -16.99
CA THR A 427 8.99 -41.67 -16.80
C THR A 427 8.81 -43.06 -16.18
N SER A 428 9.90 -43.78 -15.90
CA SER A 428 9.82 -45.08 -15.21
C SER A 428 9.40 -44.96 -13.74
N SER A 429 9.40 -43.75 -13.15
CA SER A 429 9.13 -43.51 -11.73
C SER A 429 8.10 -42.44 -11.44
N GLY A 430 7.64 -41.72 -12.46
CA GLY A 430 6.73 -40.61 -12.30
C GLY A 430 6.00 -40.21 -13.58
N PHE A 431 5.20 -39.16 -13.48
CA PHE A 431 4.45 -38.58 -14.60
C PHE A 431 4.20 -37.10 -14.40
N THR A 432 4.01 -36.39 -15.50
CA THR A 432 3.68 -34.96 -15.55
C THR A 432 2.22 -34.81 -15.89
N LEU A 433 1.50 -34.03 -15.08
CA LEU A 433 0.09 -33.70 -15.21
C LEU A 433 -0.08 -32.25 -15.64
N SER A 434 -1.07 -31.98 -16.48
CA SER A 434 -1.72 -30.67 -16.56
C SER A 434 -3.13 -30.76 -16.01
N ALA A 435 -3.59 -29.70 -15.34
CA ALA A 435 -4.96 -29.58 -14.89
C ALA A 435 -5.43 -28.13 -14.99
N LEU A 436 -6.74 -27.96 -15.02
CA LEU A 436 -7.39 -26.66 -14.88
C LEU A 436 -8.01 -26.57 -13.49
N ILE A 437 -7.81 -25.45 -12.81
CA ILE A 437 -8.41 -25.20 -11.49
C ILE A 437 -9.37 -24.02 -11.53
N ASN A 438 -10.48 -24.15 -10.81
CA ASN A 438 -11.34 -23.03 -10.46
C ASN A 438 -11.08 -22.66 -9.01
N MET A 439 -10.90 -21.37 -8.74
CA MET A 439 -10.53 -20.87 -7.42
C MET A 439 -11.13 -19.49 -7.17
N THR A 440 -11.59 -19.25 -5.95
CA THR A 440 -12.07 -17.93 -5.54
C THR A 440 -10.96 -17.19 -4.80
N ASN A 441 -10.60 -16.00 -5.28
CA ASN A 441 -9.77 -15.04 -4.54
C ASN A 441 -10.69 -14.25 -3.60
N PRO A 442 -10.60 -14.45 -2.27
CA PRO A 442 -11.48 -13.80 -1.30
C PRO A 442 -11.12 -12.32 -1.06
N THR A 443 -9.98 -11.86 -1.56
CA THR A 443 -9.51 -10.48 -1.36
C THR A 443 -10.10 -9.53 -2.38
N ASN A 444 -10.11 -8.24 -2.05
CA ASN A 444 -10.38 -7.15 -3.01
C ASN A 444 -9.15 -6.77 -3.84
N TYR A 445 -8.05 -7.53 -3.71
CA TYR A 445 -6.80 -7.28 -4.39
C TYR A 445 -6.65 -8.22 -5.59
N SER A 446 -6.05 -7.72 -6.66
CA SER A 446 -5.63 -8.55 -7.78
C SER A 446 -4.14 -8.90 -7.63
N ALA A 447 -3.73 -10.02 -8.23
CA ALA A 447 -2.33 -10.42 -8.21
C ALA A 447 -1.85 -10.97 -9.55
N THR A 448 -0.61 -10.66 -9.94
CA THR A 448 0.10 -11.30 -11.05
C THR A 448 1.17 -12.22 -10.50
N ILE A 449 1.15 -13.48 -10.90
CA ILE A 449 2.08 -14.53 -10.49
C ILE A 449 2.81 -15.02 -11.75
N PRO A 450 4.01 -14.48 -12.05
CA PRO A 450 4.78 -14.91 -13.22
C PRO A 450 5.21 -16.38 -13.13
N TYR A 451 5.64 -16.79 -11.94
CA TYR A 451 6.04 -18.16 -11.66
C TYR A 451 5.91 -18.48 -10.17
N VAL A 452 5.39 -19.67 -9.86
CA VAL A 452 5.58 -20.27 -8.53
C VAL A 452 5.72 -21.78 -8.63
N ASP A 453 6.65 -22.35 -7.87
CA ASP A 453 6.81 -23.80 -7.66
C ASP A 453 6.36 -24.18 -6.25
N ILE A 454 5.58 -25.25 -6.11
CA ILE A 454 4.96 -25.65 -4.84
C ILE A 454 5.19 -27.15 -4.65
N HIS A 455 5.80 -27.55 -3.54
CA HIS A 455 5.95 -28.95 -3.20
C HIS A 455 4.60 -29.60 -2.84
N ILE A 456 4.41 -30.82 -3.34
CA ILE A 456 3.28 -31.70 -3.01
C ILE A 456 3.82 -32.83 -2.14
N SER A 457 3.32 -32.96 -0.92
CA SER A 457 3.76 -33.96 0.04
C SER A 457 2.59 -34.66 0.73
N ASN A 458 2.86 -35.83 1.31
CA ASN A 458 1.95 -36.52 2.22
C ASN A 458 2.78 -37.13 3.35
N ASN A 459 2.29 -37.03 4.60
CA ASN A 459 2.99 -37.54 5.79
C ASN A 459 4.46 -37.10 5.86
N GLY A 460 4.73 -35.84 5.49
CA GLY A 460 6.07 -35.23 5.48
C GLY A 460 7.02 -35.75 4.41
N SER A 461 6.56 -36.57 3.46
CA SER A 461 7.39 -37.05 2.34
C SER A 461 7.02 -36.34 1.04
N LEU A 462 8.04 -35.84 0.33
CA LEU A 462 7.88 -35.15 -0.94
C LEU A 462 7.51 -36.14 -2.05
N LEU A 463 6.36 -35.93 -2.68
CA LEU A 463 5.81 -36.82 -3.71
C LEU A 463 5.89 -36.19 -5.11
N GLY A 464 5.89 -34.87 -5.17
CA GLY A 464 5.84 -34.13 -6.41
C GLY A 464 5.97 -32.63 -6.18
N HIS A 465 5.79 -31.86 -7.24
CA HIS A 465 5.71 -30.41 -7.20
C HIS A 465 4.77 -29.89 -8.28
N ALA A 466 4.15 -28.73 -8.03
CA ALA A 466 3.25 -28.04 -8.94
C ALA A 466 3.83 -26.68 -9.31
N THR A 467 3.82 -26.40 -10.61
CA THR A 467 4.25 -25.14 -11.19
C THR A 467 3.04 -24.38 -11.74
N ILE A 468 3.03 -23.08 -11.47
CA ILE A 468 2.08 -22.12 -12.05
C ILE A 468 2.92 -21.10 -12.81
N LYS A 469 2.46 -20.72 -14.00
CA LYS A 469 3.12 -19.73 -14.88
C LYS A 469 2.11 -18.72 -15.37
N ASP A 470 2.52 -17.46 -15.40
CA ASP A 470 1.78 -16.34 -16.00
C ASP A 470 0.31 -16.27 -15.57
N LEU A 471 0.09 -16.36 -14.26
CA LEU A 471 -1.25 -16.38 -13.67
C LEU A 471 -1.67 -14.99 -13.21
N GLU A 472 -2.81 -14.51 -13.73
CA GLU A 472 -3.51 -13.35 -13.19
C GLU A 472 -4.67 -13.80 -12.28
N LEU A 473 -4.64 -13.35 -11.03
CA LEU A 473 -5.72 -13.52 -10.06
C LEU A 473 -6.50 -12.23 -9.93
N LYS A 474 -7.80 -12.29 -10.24
CA LYS A 474 -8.75 -11.19 -10.02
C LYS A 474 -9.52 -11.41 -8.73
N PRO A 475 -10.03 -10.35 -8.08
CA PRO A 475 -10.97 -10.50 -6.96
C PRO A 475 -12.16 -11.39 -7.34
N GLY A 476 -12.60 -12.25 -6.42
CA GLY A 476 -13.71 -13.17 -6.66
C GLY A 476 -13.32 -14.43 -7.45
N ASN A 477 -14.24 -14.93 -8.28
CA ASN A 477 -14.09 -16.24 -8.93
C ASN A 477 -13.14 -16.19 -10.14
N ASN A 478 -12.13 -17.05 -10.14
CA ASN A 478 -11.18 -17.25 -11.23
C ASN A 478 -11.36 -18.67 -11.76
N THR A 479 -11.61 -18.82 -13.06
CA THR A 479 -11.90 -20.12 -13.67
C THR A 479 -10.85 -20.53 -14.68
N ARG A 480 -10.69 -21.85 -14.88
CA ARG A 480 -9.80 -22.45 -15.87
C ARG A 480 -8.33 -22.03 -15.74
N LEU A 481 -7.83 -21.88 -14.52
CA LEU A 481 -6.44 -21.54 -14.28
C LEU A 481 -5.55 -22.75 -14.60
N PRO A 482 -4.57 -22.62 -15.52
CA PRO A 482 -3.71 -23.73 -15.89
C PRO A 482 -2.67 -24.00 -14.81
N ILE A 483 -2.54 -25.26 -14.41
CA ILE A 483 -1.47 -25.74 -13.52
C ILE A 483 -0.78 -26.94 -14.15
N GLN A 484 0.51 -27.07 -13.89
CA GLN A 484 1.28 -28.25 -14.27
C GLN A 484 1.90 -28.87 -13.02
N ALA A 485 1.72 -30.16 -12.80
CA ALA A 485 2.29 -30.87 -11.67
C ALA A 485 3.15 -32.04 -12.13
N VAL A 486 4.25 -32.29 -11.45
CA VAL A 486 5.10 -33.47 -11.65
C VAL A 486 4.98 -34.34 -10.40
N TRP A 487 4.63 -35.60 -10.62
CA TRP A 487 4.60 -36.63 -9.59
C TRP A 487 5.76 -37.58 -9.83
N ASP A 488 6.77 -37.57 -8.98
CA ASP A 488 7.92 -38.49 -9.06
C ASP A 488 8.49 -38.75 -7.65
N PRO A 489 7.75 -39.51 -6.82
CA PRO A 489 8.11 -39.69 -5.42
C PRO A 489 9.44 -40.41 -5.25
N LEU A 490 9.84 -41.26 -6.20
CA LEU A 490 11.11 -42.00 -6.11
C LEU A 490 12.31 -41.06 -6.29
N THR A 491 12.31 -40.22 -7.33
CA THR A 491 13.42 -39.31 -7.62
C THR A 491 13.50 -38.18 -6.60
N LEU A 492 12.35 -37.69 -6.12
CA LEU A 492 12.28 -36.53 -5.22
C LEU A 492 12.49 -36.90 -3.74
N GLY A 493 11.90 -38.00 -3.27
CA GLY A 493 11.87 -38.38 -1.85
C GLY A 493 12.40 -39.79 -1.54
N GLY A 494 12.95 -40.49 -2.53
CA GLY A 494 13.53 -41.81 -2.38
C GLY A 494 12.52 -42.94 -2.16
N GLY A 495 13.01 -44.11 -1.75
CA GLY A 495 12.19 -45.33 -1.60
C GLY A 495 11.04 -45.19 -0.59
N LYS A 496 11.23 -44.41 0.48
CA LYS A 496 10.18 -44.12 1.46
C LYS A 496 9.03 -43.33 0.83
N ALA A 497 9.34 -42.28 0.09
CA ALA A 497 8.33 -41.47 -0.60
C ALA A 497 7.61 -42.28 -1.68
N ARG A 498 8.32 -43.15 -2.44
CA ARG A 498 7.67 -44.09 -3.37
C ARG A 498 6.66 -44.99 -2.66
N GLY A 499 7.01 -45.53 -1.49
CA GLY A 499 6.10 -46.32 -0.66
C GLY A 499 4.84 -45.55 -0.24
N ILE A 500 5.01 -44.30 0.23
CA ILE A 500 3.90 -43.42 0.62
C ILE A 500 3.05 -43.01 -0.58
N GLY A 501 3.67 -42.68 -1.71
CA GLY A 501 2.97 -42.34 -2.95
C GLY A 501 2.15 -43.51 -3.47
N ARG A 502 2.70 -44.73 -3.43
CA ARG A 502 1.98 -45.96 -3.79
C ARG A 502 0.79 -46.22 -2.87
N GLU A 503 0.96 -46.02 -1.56
CA GLU A 503 -0.13 -46.13 -0.59
C GLU A 503 -1.22 -45.09 -0.86
N LEU A 504 -0.83 -43.84 -1.13
CA LEU A 504 -1.77 -42.76 -1.47
C LEU A 504 -2.59 -43.11 -2.72
N LEU A 505 -1.93 -43.59 -3.78
CA LEU A 505 -2.60 -44.01 -5.02
C LEU A 505 -3.57 -45.16 -4.75
N SER A 506 -3.17 -46.14 -3.94
CA SER A 506 -3.99 -47.30 -3.57
C SER A 506 -5.26 -46.90 -2.80
N GLN A 507 -5.11 -46.00 -1.82
CA GLN A 507 -6.21 -45.41 -1.06
C GLN A 507 -7.14 -44.59 -1.97
N TYR A 508 -6.54 -43.76 -2.85
CA TYR A 508 -7.25 -42.91 -3.79
C TYR A 508 -8.14 -43.70 -4.75
N VAL A 509 -7.59 -44.73 -5.43
CA VAL A 509 -8.37 -45.57 -6.36
C VAL A 509 -9.42 -46.44 -5.65
N SER A 510 -9.21 -46.73 -4.37
CA SER A 510 -10.15 -47.49 -3.54
C SER A 510 -11.24 -46.61 -2.89
N GLY A 511 -11.26 -45.30 -3.18
CA GLY A 511 -12.28 -44.37 -2.70
C GLY A 511 -12.11 -43.93 -1.24
N TYR A 512 -10.93 -44.07 -0.65
CA TYR A 512 -10.64 -43.47 0.65
C TYR A 512 -10.45 -41.96 0.52
N ASN A 513 -10.87 -41.20 1.55
CA ASN A 513 -10.55 -39.78 1.63
C ASN A 513 -9.04 -39.65 1.89
N THR A 514 -8.30 -39.07 0.95
CA THR A 514 -6.89 -38.76 1.12
C THR A 514 -6.65 -37.25 1.07
N THR A 515 -5.54 -36.83 1.65
CA THR A 515 -5.14 -35.42 1.73
C THR A 515 -3.75 -35.25 1.15
N LEU A 516 -3.49 -34.09 0.57
CA LEU A 516 -2.19 -33.65 0.09
C LEU A 516 -1.81 -32.37 0.82
N THR A 517 -0.54 -32.26 1.19
CA THR A 517 0.03 -31.06 1.78
C THR A 517 0.78 -30.30 0.69
N LEU A 518 0.32 -29.10 0.38
CA LEU A 518 0.99 -28.14 -0.48
C LEU A 518 1.87 -27.22 0.37
N GLN A 519 3.12 -27.06 -0.02
CA GLN A 519 4.06 -26.24 0.73
C GLN A 519 5.02 -25.52 -0.23
N THR A 520 5.22 -24.22 -0.02
CA THR A 520 6.31 -23.52 -0.72
C THR A 520 7.66 -23.92 -0.13
N HIS A 521 8.73 -23.53 -0.80
CA HIS A 521 10.11 -23.77 -0.42
C HIS A 521 10.94 -22.57 -0.88
N ARG A 522 12.21 -22.55 -0.51
CA ARG A 522 13.14 -21.48 -0.88
C ARG A 522 13.23 -21.22 -2.39
N GLY A 523 12.96 -22.22 -3.23
CA GLY A 523 12.96 -22.11 -4.69
C GLY A 523 11.60 -21.76 -5.30
N SER A 524 10.54 -21.63 -4.49
CA SER A 524 9.18 -21.40 -5.00
C SER A 524 9.07 -20.12 -5.80
N ILE A 525 9.77 -19.06 -5.39
CA ILE A 525 9.79 -17.76 -6.04
C ILE A 525 11.27 -17.44 -6.30
N PRO A 526 11.82 -17.80 -7.47
CA PRO A 526 13.26 -17.70 -7.74
C PRO A 526 13.84 -16.30 -7.56
N GLY A 527 13.10 -15.27 -8.00
CA GLY A 527 13.51 -13.86 -7.84
C GLY A 527 13.51 -13.38 -6.39
N GLN A 528 12.91 -14.13 -5.45
CA GLN A 528 12.95 -13.80 -4.02
C GLN A 528 12.90 -15.05 -3.13
N PRO A 529 14.03 -15.74 -2.94
CA PRO A 529 14.06 -17.01 -2.21
C PRO A 529 13.59 -16.91 -0.74
N SER A 530 13.83 -15.76 -0.10
CA SER A 530 13.37 -15.51 1.28
C SER A 530 11.85 -15.49 1.40
N LEU A 531 11.14 -15.02 0.35
CA LEU A 531 9.68 -15.05 0.29
C LEU A 531 9.16 -16.48 0.20
N GLY A 532 9.78 -17.31 -0.64
CA GLY A 532 9.45 -18.73 -0.74
C GLY A 532 9.65 -19.49 0.58
N GLU A 533 10.73 -19.18 1.30
CA GLU A 533 11.03 -19.73 2.62
C GLU A 533 10.08 -19.24 3.72
N ALA A 534 9.72 -17.95 3.73
CA ALA A 534 8.72 -17.40 4.65
C ALA A 534 7.36 -18.08 4.48
N LEU A 535 6.92 -18.25 3.23
CA LEU A 535 5.66 -18.92 2.90
C LEU A 535 5.68 -20.42 3.25
N ALA A 536 6.87 -21.04 3.32
CA ALA A 536 7.00 -22.47 3.60
C ALA A 536 6.54 -22.84 5.02
N ARG A 537 6.47 -21.85 5.92
CA ARG A 537 5.96 -22.00 7.29
C ARG A 537 4.44 -22.24 7.34
N PHE A 538 3.74 -22.11 6.20
CA PHE A 538 2.29 -22.20 6.11
C PHE A 538 1.84 -23.30 5.14
N PRO A 539 2.03 -24.59 5.50
CA PRO A 539 1.56 -25.69 4.66
C PRO A 539 0.02 -25.68 4.57
N ILE A 540 -0.49 -25.91 3.36
CA ILE A 540 -1.93 -26.00 3.09
C ILE A 540 -2.28 -27.47 2.85
N GLU A 541 -3.18 -28.01 3.66
CA GLU A 541 -3.73 -29.35 3.45
C GLU A 541 -4.98 -29.29 2.58
N LEU A 542 -4.98 -30.00 1.47
CA LEU A 542 -6.09 -30.10 0.53
C LEU A 542 -6.58 -31.54 0.43
N PRO A 543 -7.89 -31.80 0.50
CA PRO A 543 -8.43 -33.12 0.16
C PRO A 543 -8.19 -33.40 -1.32
N THR A 544 -7.82 -34.63 -1.67
CA THR A 544 -7.67 -35.02 -3.08
C THR A 544 -9.03 -35.04 -3.78
N PRO A 545 -9.11 -34.63 -5.06
CA PRO A 545 -10.35 -34.71 -5.85
C PRO A 545 -10.89 -36.14 -5.90
N ARG A 546 -12.20 -36.38 -5.88
CA ARG A 546 -12.72 -37.76 -6.00
C ARG A 546 -12.65 -38.24 -7.46
N LEU A 547 -12.40 -39.54 -7.65
CA LEU A 547 -12.55 -40.21 -8.94
C LEU A 547 -14.04 -40.35 -9.26
N GLY A 548 -14.53 -39.56 -10.22
CA GLY A 548 -15.90 -39.58 -10.71
C GLY A 548 -16.24 -38.36 -11.57
N SER A 549 -17.23 -38.47 -12.45
CA SER A 549 -17.75 -37.31 -13.19
C SER A 549 -18.26 -36.26 -12.20
N PRO A 550 -18.05 -34.95 -12.46
CA PRO A 550 -18.81 -33.91 -11.79
C PRO A 550 -20.29 -34.25 -11.96
N ARG A 551 -21.03 -34.41 -10.85
CA ARG A 551 -22.46 -34.11 -10.91
C ARG A 551 -22.56 -32.64 -11.32
N ASP A 552 -23.48 -32.31 -12.22
CA ASP A 552 -23.96 -30.94 -12.29
C ASP A 552 -24.54 -30.63 -10.91
N ASP A 553 -23.87 -29.74 -10.17
CA ASP A 553 -24.29 -29.27 -8.84
C ASP A 553 -25.60 -28.45 -9.01
N ASP A 554 -26.72 -29.14 -9.17
CA ASP A 554 -28.08 -28.64 -8.91
C ASP A 554 -28.62 -29.38 -7.67
N ASP A 555 -27.81 -29.48 -6.61
CA ASP A 555 -28.24 -30.08 -5.34
C ASP A 555 -28.77 -28.99 -4.40
N ASN A 556 -30.09 -29.07 -4.21
CA ASN A 556 -30.91 -28.34 -3.26
C ASN A 556 -30.38 -28.58 -1.81
N PRO A 557 -30.26 -27.56 -0.93
CA PRO A 557 -29.54 -27.67 0.35
C PRO A 557 -30.20 -28.53 1.46
N ASP A 558 -31.26 -29.29 1.15
CA ASP A 558 -32.14 -29.91 2.13
C ASP A 558 -31.94 -31.43 2.30
N GLU A 559 -30.89 -32.04 1.73
CA GLU A 559 -30.61 -33.47 2.00
C GLU A 559 -29.68 -33.66 3.21
N PRO A 560 -30.13 -34.38 4.27
CA PRO A 560 -29.31 -34.65 5.44
C PRO A 560 -28.23 -35.72 5.16
N PRO A 561 -27.12 -35.72 5.92
CA PRO A 561 -26.02 -36.65 5.70
C PRO A 561 -26.46 -38.11 5.93
N PRO A 562 -25.89 -39.09 5.22
CA PRO A 562 -26.35 -40.47 5.30
C PRO A 562 -25.84 -41.13 6.58
N ASP A 563 -26.76 -41.29 7.53
CA ASP A 563 -26.63 -42.23 8.63
C ASP A 563 -27.13 -43.62 8.21
N GLU A 564 -26.27 -44.62 8.41
CA GLU A 564 -26.56 -46.06 8.52
C GLU A 564 -27.06 -46.89 7.32
N PRO A 565 -26.66 -48.19 7.28
CA PRO A 565 -26.76 -49.03 6.09
C PRO A 565 -28.12 -49.71 6.01
N GLY A 566 -29.00 -49.19 5.15
CA GLY A 566 -30.19 -49.94 4.79
C GLY A 566 -31.35 -49.09 4.32
N LYS A 567 -31.34 -48.74 3.03
CA LYS A 567 -32.50 -48.80 2.11
C LYS A 567 -32.08 -48.28 0.74
N GLY A 568 -32.57 -48.95 -0.30
CA GLY A 568 -32.15 -48.75 -1.69
C GLY A 568 -32.50 -47.38 -2.27
N GLY A 569 -31.61 -46.40 -2.08
CA GLY A 569 -31.51 -45.18 -2.87
C GLY A 569 -30.26 -45.25 -3.77
N LYS A 570 -30.37 -44.69 -4.99
CA LYS A 570 -29.31 -44.68 -6.02
C LYS A 570 -28.17 -43.73 -5.64
N ASP A 571 -27.30 -44.14 -4.74
CA ASP A 571 -25.95 -43.57 -4.62
C ASP A 571 -24.93 -44.48 -5.31
N GLU A 572 -25.05 -44.61 -6.63
CA GLU A 572 -24.00 -45.20 -7.46
C GLU A 572 -23.06 -44.08 -7.91
N SER A 573 -22.17 -43.68 -7.00
CA SER A 573 -20.92 -43.01 -7.42
C SER A 573 -20.21 -43.97 -8.38
N PRO A 574 -19.76 -43.56 -9.58
CA PRO A 574 -19.11 -44.48 -10.50
C PRO A 574 -17.84 -45.04 -9.86
N HIS A 575 -17.86 -46.34 -9.55
CA HIS A 575 -16.69 -47.08 -9.05
C HIS A 575 -15.82 -47.54 -10.24
N PHE A 576 -14.53 -47.74 -10.03
CA PHE A 576 -13.61 -48.27 -11.05
C PHE A 576 -14.12 -49.59 -11.66
N ILE A 577 -14.80 -50.42 -10.86
CA ILE A 577 -15.54 -51.61 -11.29
C ILE A 577 -17.03 -51.25 -11.31
N GLU A 578 -17.62 -51.19 -12.50
CA GLU A 578 -19.03 -50.89 -12.71
C GLU A 578 -19.91 -52.15 -12.53
N ASP A 579 -19.48 -53.26 -13.11
CA ASP A 579 -20.18 -54.55 -13.03
C ASP A 579 -19.16 -55.69 -12.99
N ALA A 580 -19.58 -56.82 -12.41
CA ALA A 580 -18.81 -58.06 -12.43
C ALA A 580 -19.71 -59.21 -12.84
N THR A 581 -19.22 -60.10 -13.70
CA THR A 581 -19.91 -61.34 -14.05
C THR A 581 -19.01 -62.52 -13.72
N MET A 582 -19.53 -63.47 -12.94
CA MET A 582 -18.87 -64.72 -12.59
C MET A 582 -19.51 -65.87 -13.38
N HIS A 583 -18.69 -66.68 -14.04
CA HIS A 583 -19.10 -67.84 -14.83
C HIS A 583 -18.63 -69.12 -14.14
N LEU A 584 -19.57 -69.90 -13.62
CA LEU A 584 -19.25 -71.07 -12.79
C LEU A 584 -18.69 -72.25 -13.60
N PHE A 585 -19.25 -72.55 -14.78
CA PHE A 585 -18.85 -73.72 -15.58
C PHE A 585 -17.46 -73.54 -16.17
N THR A 586 -17.16 -72.34 -16.68
CA THR A 586 -15.82 -72.03 -17.21
C THR A 586 -14.82 -71.63 -16.13
N SER A 587 -15.27 -71.45 -14.88
CA SER A 587 -14.45 -70.94 -13.77
C SER A 587 -13.68 -69.67 -14.15
N THR A 588 -14.43 -68.68 -14.65
CA THR A 588 -13.88 -67.39 -15.08
C THR A 588 -14.74 -66.23 -14.62
N ALA A 589 -14.17 -65.05 -14.46
CA ALA A 589 -14.88 -63.80 -14.20
C ALA A 589 -14.52 -62.75 -15.26
N ASP A 590 -15.46 -61.89 -15.59
CA ASP A 590 -15.20 -60.68 -16.37
C ASP A 590 -15.77 -59.46 -15.64
N PHE A 591 -15.10 -58.33 -15.80
CA PHE A 591 -15.44 -57.09 -15.12
C PHE A 591 -15.69 -56.00 -16.14
N MET A 592 -16.65 -55.13 -15.88
CA MET A 592 -16.80 -53.87 -16.59
C MET A 592 -16.00 -52.81 -15.84
N LEU A 593 -14.93 -52.31 -16.45
CA LEU A 593 -14.03 -51.32 -15.85
C LEU A 593 -14.26 -49.94 -16.47
N LEU A 594 -14.31 -48.93 -15.61
CA LEU A 594 -14.33 -47.53 -16.01
C LEU A 594 -12.95 -46.92 -15.79
N SER A 595 -12.32 -46.45 -16.87
CA SER A 595 -11.03 -45.77 -16.75
C SER A 595 -11.18 -44.49 -15.90
N PRO A 596 -10.32 -44.29 -14.89
CA PRO A 596 -10.26 -43.03 -14.14
C PRO A 596 -9.65 -41.89 -14.97
N LEU A 597 -9.04 -42.19 -16.12
CA LEU A 597 -8.35 -41.24 -16.99
C LEU A 597 -9.20 -40.94 -18.23
N ARG A 598 -9.37 -39.65 -18.54
CA ARG A 598 -10.25 -39.20 -19.64
C ARG A 598 -9.60 -39.19 -21.03
N LYS A 599 -8.28 -39.13 -21.10
CA LYS A 599 -7.54 -39.02 -22.37
C LYS A 599 -6.44 -40.06 -22.56
N THR A 600 -6.02 -40.73 -21.49
CA THR A 600 -4.89 -41.67 -21.52
C THR A 600 -5.34 -43.08 -21.21
N THR A 601 -4.89 -44.05 -22.02
CA THR A 601 -5.14 -45.47 -21.77
C THR A 601 -4.33 -45.96 -20.57
N LEU A 602 -5.02 -46.55 -19.61
CA LEU A 602 -4.45 -47.27 -18.48
C LEU A 602 -4.21 -48.72 -18.88
N PHE A 603 -3.11 -49.33 -18.46
CA PHE A 603 -2.89 -50.78 -18.63
C PHE A 603 -2.88 -51.44 -17.27
N VAL A 604 -3.61 -52.54 -17.14
CA VAL A 604 -3.48 -53.47 -16.02
C VAL A 604 -2.48 -54.53 -16.45
N THR A 605 -1.36 -54.68 -15.76
CA THR A 605 -0.26 -55.60 -16.12
C THR A 605 -0.34 -56.93 -15.39
N ASP A 606 -0.72 -56.91 -14.11
CA ASP A 606 -1.02 -58.09 -13.30
C ASP A 606 -2.20 -57.83 -12.36
N VAL A 607 -2.91 -58.91 -12.01
CA VAL A 607 -4.01 -58.93 -11.04
C VAL A 607 -3.81 -60.14 -10.14
N ASP A 608 -3.78 -59.88 -8.84
CA ASP A 608 -3.80 -60.88 -7.77
C ASP A 608 -4.91 -60.48 -6.80
N ALA A 609 -6.09 -61.07 -6.96
CA ALA A 609 -7.31 -60.64 -6.28
C ALA A 609 -7.99 -61.76 -5.50
N THR A 610 -8.58 -61.40 -4.36
CA THR A 610 -9.40 -62.28 -3.53
C THR A 610 -10.78 -61.66 -3.34
N ALA A 611 -11.81 -62.45 -3.59
CA ALA A 611 -13.21 -62.07 -3.42
C ALA A 611 -13.77 -62.64 -2.10
N TYR A 612 -14.57 -61.84 -1.41
CA TYR A 612 -15.15 -62.17 -0.11
C TYR A 612 -16.66 -61.93 -0.10
N TYR A 613 -17.40 -62.82 0.56
CA TYR A 613 -18.82 -62.68 0.85
C TYR A 613 -19.02 -62.74 2.37
N LYS A 614 -19.53 -61.65 2.96
CA LYS A 614 -19.72 -61.51 4.43
C LYS A 614 -18.48 -61.84 5.28
N GLY A 615 -17.28 -61.68 4.71
CA GLY A 615 -16.00 -61.96 5.37
C GLY A 615 -15.39 -63.32 5.03
N ASP A 616 -16.15 -64.23 4.42
CA ASP A 616 -15.66 -65.53 3.97
C ASP A 616 -15.08 -65.45 2.56
N GLU A 617 -13.96 -66.12 2.34
CA GLU A 617 -13.32 -66.22 1.02
C GLU A 617 -14.17 -67.04 0.05
N VAL A 618 -14.32 -66.49 -1.15
CA VAL A 618 -15.17 -67.06 -2.20
C VAL A 618 -14.33 -67.57 -3.36
N ALA A 619 -13.38 -66.76 -3.79
CA ALA A 619 -12.54 -67.08 -4.94
C ALA A 619 -11.28 -66.22 -5.01
N GLN A 620 -10.28 -66.74 -5.72
CA GLN A 620 -9.05 -66.04 -6.07
C GLN A 620 -8.90 -65.88 -7.58
N ILE A 621 -8.30 -64.77 -8.01
CA ILE A 621 -7.96 -64.49 -9.40
C ILE A 621 -6.47 -64.16 -9.45
N GLN A 622 -5.72 -64.94 -10.24
CA GLN A 622 -4.33 -64.66 -10.57
C GLN A 622 -4.20 -64.54 -12.07
N TYR A 623 -3.82 -63.36 -12.56
CA TYR A 623 -3.71 -63.06 -13.97
C TYR A 623 -2.52 -62.15 -14.24
N SER A 624 -1.59 -62.57 -15.09
CA SER A 624 -0.31 -61.88 -15.32
C SER A 624 -0.15 -61.37 -16.76
N LEU A 625 -1.22 -61.37 -17.55
CA LEU A 625 -1.21 -60.86 -18.92
C LEU A 625 -1.78 -59.44 -18.96
N PRO A 626 -1.10 -58.49 -19.64
CA PRO A 626 -1.57 -57.13 -19.65
C PRO A 626 -2.83 -56.96 -20.51
N PHE A 627 -3.72 -56.08 -20.08
CA PHE A 627 -4.86 -55.63 -20.87
C PHE A 627 -5.08 -54.12 -20.73
N GLU A 628 -5.69 -53.51 -21.75
CA GLU A 628 -5.94 -52.08 -21.80
C GLU A 628 -7.27 -51.70 -21.15
N VAL A 629 -7.28 -50.53 -20.52
CA VAL A 629 -8.43 -49.84 -19.95
C VAL A 629 -8.46 -48.44 -20.56
N PRO A 630 -9.01 -48.30 -21.78
CA PRO A 630 -9.05 -47.03 -22.48
C PRO A 630 -10.01 -46.05 -21.79
N PRO A 631 -9.86 -44.73 -22.02
CA PRO A 631 -10.81 -43.74 -21.55
C PRO A 631 -12.24 -44.04 -21.97
N VAL A 632 -13.20 -43.69 -21.13
CA VAL A 632 -14.64 -43.84 -21.43
C VAL A 632 -15.02 -42.88 -22.55
N GLY A 633 -15.65 -43.39 -23.61
CA GLY A 633 -16.14 -42.62 -24.75
C GLY A 633 -17.39 -41.81 -24.43
N ALA A 634 -17.90 -41.04 -25.42
CA ALA A 634 -19.12 -40.23 -25.27
C ALA A 634 -20.39 -41.08 -25.01
N ASP A 635 -20.32 -42.39 -25.23
CA ASP A 635 -21.38 -43.37 -24.96
C ASP A 635 -21.42 -43.86 -23.50
N GLY A 636 -20.46 -43.45 -22.67
CA GLY A 636 -20.44 -43.69 -21.23
C GLY A 636 -20.18 -45.13 -20.81
N LYS A 637 -19.82 -46.02 -21.75
CA LYS A 637 -19.64 -47.46 -21.48
C LYS A 637 -18.19 -47.79 -21.12
N GLY A 638 -18.00 -48.54 -20.05
CA GLY A 638 -16.70 -49.09 -19.67
C GLY A 638 -16.18 -50.15 -20.65
N ILE A 639 -14.98 -50.66 -20.37
CA ILE A 639 -14.41 -51.80 -21.09
C ILE A 639 -14.65 -53.09 -20.32
N LYS A 640 -15.05 -54.14 -21.03
CA LYS A 640 -15.13 -55.49 -20.46
C LYS A 640 -13.74 -56.13 -20.47
N THR A 641 -13.28 -56.59 -19.32
CA THR A 641 -11.99 -57.30 -19.20
C THR A 641 -11.99 -58.58 -20.03
N PRO A 642 -10.80 -59.13 -20.34
CA PRO A 642 -10.67 -60.54 -20.67
C PRO A 642 -11.33 -61.42 -19.59
N ARG A 643 -11.73 -62.65 -19.96
CA ARG A 643 -12.19 -63.64 -18.98
C ARG A 643 -11.00 -64.03 -18.10
N LEU A 644 -11.00 -63.55 -16.87
CA LEU A 644 -9.98 -63.83 -15.87
C LEU A 644 -10.26 -65.20 -15.25
N PRO A 645 -9.25 -66.08 -15.10
CA PRO A 645 -9.42 -67.37 -14.45
C PRO A 645 -9.76 -67.17 -12.96
N VAL A 646 -10.69 -67.99 -12.46
CA VAL A 646 -11.18 -67.93 -11.08
C VAL A 646 -10.90 -69.27 -10.42
N ASP A 647 -10.13 -69.25 -9.35
CA ASP A 647 -9.98 -70.40 -8.45
C ASP A 647 -11.03 -70.29 -7.34
N TRP A 648 -11.97 -71.24 -7.31
CA TRP A 648 -13.07 -71.22 -6.37
C TRP A 648 -12.66 -71.87 -5.05
N SER A 649 -13.03 -71.26 -3.92
CA SER A 649 -12.83 -71.86 -2.60
C SER A 649 -13.88 -72.96 -2.36
N ILE A 650 -13.74 -74.10 -3.06
CA ILE A 650 -14.71 -75.20 -3.04
C ILE A 650 -14.92 -75.70 -1.61
N GLY A 651 -16.19 -75.76 -1.18
CA GLY A 651 -16.57 -76.15 0.18
C GLY A 651 -16.58 -75.00 1.19
N SER A 652 -16.34 -73.76 0.77
CA SER A 652 -16.50 -72.58 1.63
C SER A 652 -17.94 -72.07 1.65
N VAL A 653 -18.31 -71.38 2.74
CA VAL A 653 -19.58 -70.64 2.87
C VAL A 653 -19.73 -69.60 1.74
N GLY A 654 -18.63 -69.02 1.30
CA GLY A 654 -18.58 -68.08 0.18
C GLY A 654 -18.94 -68.71 -1.16
N TYR A 655 -18.38 -69.90 -1.47
CA TYR A 655 -18.68 -70.62 -2.71
C TYR A 655 -20.14 -71.11 -2.76
N ASP A 656 -20.66 -71.61 -1.64
CA ASP A 656 -22.07 -72.03 -1.55
C ASP A 656 -23.03 -70.84 -1.77
N ALA A 657 -22.68 -69.65 -1.27
CA ALA A 657 -23.45 -68.44 -1.51
C ALA A 657 -23.48 -68.05 -3.00
N VAL A 658 -22.36 -68.21 -3.72
CA VAL A 658 -22.31 -67.97 -5.18
C VAL A 658 -23.16 -69.00 -5.93
N LYS A 659 -23.05 -70.28 -5.60
CA LYS A 659 -23.85 -71.36 -6.23
C LYS A 659 -25.35 -71.14 -6.02
N ASN A 660 -25.76 -70.73 -4.83
CA ASN A 660 -27.16 -70.44 -4.50
C ASN A 660 -27.67 -69.16 -5.19
N ALA A 661 -26.78 -68.26 -5.59
CA ALA A 661 -27.10 -67.05 -6.34
C ALA A 661 -27.07 -67.23 -7.87
N LEU A 662 -26.99 -68.47 -8.37
CA LEU A 662 -26.96 -68.78 -9.80
C LEU A 662 -28.19 -68.20 -10.52
N GLY A 663 -27.96 -67.40 -11.57
CA GLY A 663 -29.01 -66.67 -12.29
C GLY A 663 -29.43 -65.35 -11.63
N GLY A 664 -28.80 -64.96 -10.51
CA GLY A 664 -29.04 -63.73 -9.78
C GLY A 664 -27.78 -62.84 -9.66
N ARG A 665 -27.84 -61.87 -8.74
CA ARG A 665 -26.72 -60.97 -8.39
C ARG A 665 -26.36 -61.13 -6.91
N LEU A 666 -25.06 -61.16 -6.61
CA LEU A 666 -24.51 -61.25 -5.27
C LEU A 666 -23.61 -60.05 -5.00
N ARG A 667 -23.77 -59.39 -3.85
CA ARG A 667 -22.86 -58.31 -3.43
C ARG A 667 -21.65 -58.90 -2.71
N MET A 668 -20.46 -58.55 -3.19
CA MET A 668 -19.20 -59.06 -2.68
C MET A 668 -18.21 -57.92 -2.44
N SER A 669 -17.20 -58.16 -1.63
CA SER A 669 -16.03 -57.27 -1.52
C SER A 669 -14.83 -57.95 -2.17
N ALA A 670 -13.94 -57.15 -2.74
CA ALA A 670 -12.70 -57.64 -3.33
C ALA A 670 -11.52 -56.88 -2.77
N PHE A 671 -10.41 -57.59 -2.59
CA PHE A 671 -9.10 -57.00 -2.36
C PHE A 671 -8.16 -57.51 -3.44
N ALA A 672 -7.39 -56.63 -4.06
CA ALA A 672 -6.49 -57.00 -5.15
C ALA A 672 -5.17 -56.26 -5.08
N TRP A 673 -4.07 -56.93 -5.40
CA TRP A 673 -2.84 -56.31 -5.85
C TRP A 673 -2.89 -56.22 -7.37
N VAL A 674 -2.72 -55.01 -7.90
CA VAL A 674 -2.87 -54.72 -9.32
C VAL A 674 -1.62 -54.01 -9.80
N GLY A 675 -0.96 -54.60 -10.79
CA GLY A 675 0.06 -53.93 -11.58
C GLY A 675 -0.60 -52.94 -12.53
N VAL A 676 -0.19 -51.68 -12.46
CA VAL A 676 -0.78 -50.60 -13.25
C VAL A 676 0.33 -49.89 -14.02
N ARG A 677 0.12 -49.72 -15.32
CA ARG A 677 1.05 -49.03 -16.21
C ARG A 677 0.35 -47.93 -17.00
N VAL A 678 0.94 -46.73 -16.99
CA VAL A 678 0.54 -45.60 -17.82
C VAL A 678 1.76 -45.09 -18.55
N GLY A 679 1.79 -45.25 -19.88
CA GLY A 679 2.99 -44.97 -20.67
C GLY A 679 4.19 -45.78 -20.17
N ARG A 680 5.23 -45.10 -19.69
CA ARG A 680 6.45 -45.69 -19.08
C ARG A 680 6.37 -45.86 -17.56
N PHE A 681 5.39 -45.23 -16.91
CA PHE A 681 5.21 -45.34 -15.46
C PHE A 681 4.54 -46.66 -15.13
N GLU A 682 5.14 -47.44 -14.25
CA GLU A 682 4.61 -48.73 -13.80
C GLU A 682 4.73 -48.85 -12.28
N GLU A 683 3.62 -49.19 -11.63
CA GLU A 683 3.57 -49.36 -10.17
C GLU A 683 2.57 -50.46 -9.81
N ARG A 684 2.85 -51.19 -8.72
CA ARG A 684 1.96 -52.24 -8.21
C ARG A 684 1.21 -51.73 -6.99
N ILE A 685 -0.07 -51.42 -7.13
CA ILE A 685 -0.91 -50.83 -6.07
C ILE A 685 -1.86 -51.88 -5.49
N TRP A 686 -2.43 -51.61 -4.32
CA TRP A 686 -3.56 -52.40 -3.83
C TRP A 686 -4.88 -51.69 -4.12
N PHE A 687 -5.94 -52.46 -4.34
CA PHE A 687 -7.30 -52.00 -4.57
C PHE A 687 -8.25 -52.72 -3.62
N ARG A 688 -9.20 -51.98 -3.03
CA ARG A 688 -10.26 -52.55 -2.19
C ARG A 688 -11.63 -52.06 -2.63
N GLY A 689 -12.41 -52.94 -3.24
CA GLY A 689 -13.80 -52.69 -3.58
C GLY A 689 -14.77 -53.23 -2.53
N ARG A 690 -15.79 -52.47 -2.17
CA ARG A 690 -16.86 -52.88 -1.25
C ARG A 690 -18.20 -52.89 -1.97
N GLY A 691 -19.00 -53.94 -1.76
CA GLY A 691 -20.37 -54.00 -2.27
C GLY A 691 -20.49 -54.15 -3.79
N ILE A 692 -19.46 -54.69 -4.46
CA ILE A 692 -19.47 -54.96 -5.90
C ILE A 692 -20.60 -55.95 -6.21
N GLY A 693 -21.55 -55.56 -7.05
CA GLY A 693 -22.64 -56.44 -7.49
C GLY A 693 -22.18 -57.39 -8.59
N ALA A 694 -21.94 -58.65 -8.26
CA ALA A 694 -21.52 -59.68 -9.21
C ALA A 694 -22.74 -60.48 -9.71
N SER A 695 -22.93 -60.52 -11.02
CA SER A 695 -23.92 -61.37 -11.69
C SER A 695 -23.38 -62.80 -11.82
N ILE A 696 -24.12 -63.80 -11.32
CA ILE A 696 -23.68 -65.20 -11.36
C ILE A 696 -24.34 -65.93 -12.53
N ARG A 697 -23.53 -66.43 -13.45
CA ARG A 697 -23.97 -67.15 -14.65
C ARG A 697 -23.34 -68.54 -14.70
N LEU A 698 -24.00 -69.41 -15.48
CA LEU A 698 -23.47 -70.74 -15.82
C LEU A 698 -22.20 -70.60 -16.65
#